data_AF-A0A1Q8TR83-F1
#
_entry.id   AF-A0A1Q8TR83-F1
#
_cell.length_a   1.000
_cell.length_b   1.000
_cell.length_c   1.000
_cell.angle_alpha   90.00
_cell.angle_beta   90.00
_cell.angle_gamma   90.00
#
_symmetry.space_group_name_H-M   'P 1'
#
loop_
_entity.id
_entity.type
_entity.pdbx_description
1 polymer ?
#
loop_
_entity_poly.entity_id
_entity_poly.type
_entity_poly.pdbx_seq_one_letter_code
_entity_poly.pdbx_strand_id
1 'polypeptide(L)'
;MPELPEPVVEPAPSAELPAGDDPLAELETLLGTEPESEHQPAVSATPPEEETAEASAEAEGVAAEGELQSGDEEPSAEEAVLLQAEDIEEVQEEEEETDPPLTPVPAAPPVGEPTGTPILVGGDDFINSEATLVAYDSSDGPREVLLTHISEEAEEKLLDALSIPGTHMEEIQVEEEVKERLDLDKQKKLAELTKTAISSVQHKLKTGSEMSEASIAKHQAAYDAVADVLHNPSISDDEKAMALHYLHQLNVVKDKIDNGGAPMPWMDAYEVTSTKMVTKQIPVPDGDPEPGTLAATVRKASRIKANLDPATGQTSWDGVTRSSANGTEYEIDMGDGWKAVYRPYKDNDPANTEFSLRGQLEVHAPAGAGHGKDLVERLEQLHLMNKPMTAAEGEWTYLANNIRAQGLEGSAGMKGAMETAQGLQDLQVQEIVHQRMESLMGLDSDALQTAMKRIHLEASHKVLPMKVEVVRDAVAKASGFASGAELAASPGYEPTPSTGGKWLTWSRFDVTGKKAEVQGAFKGRSLTHNLNGGDLASLLGTGVLASTEKRAVMGIGGGLGMSEQADKMTGGANSVFLRVKKTPSSPGGGRLIWDDPSVLMQRSDYYAYNGDHYGAINPAHHNYNAGAITRDPMKIAKFAGSSNEIMFRNGIDLLGAEAPSRIVCHTAAERNSILASLTSRGITQLGGKPVEDVLCTEADY
;
A
#
# COMPACT_ATOMS: atom_id res chain seq x y z
N MET A 1 -13.19 -28.51 61.01
CA MET A 1 -13.70 -29.34 59.89
C MET A 1 -12.48 -29.78 59.08
N PRO A 2 -12.50 -30.92 58.37
CA PRO A 2 -11.29 -31.49 57.78
C PRO A 2 -10.79 -30.68 56.60
N GLU A 3 -9.47 -30.63 56.44
CA GLU A 3 -8.81 -30.16 55.23
C GLU A 3 -8.97 -31.21 54.11
N LEU A 4 -9.04 -30.74 52.87
CA LEU A 4 -9.12 -31.58 51.66
C LEU A 4 -7.72 -31.69 51.01
N PRO A 5 -7.42 -32.79 50.31
CA PRO A 5 -6.06 -33.14 49.91
C PRO A 5 -5.54 -32.31 48.73
N GLU A 6 -4.21 -32.18 48.65
CA GLU A 6 -3.48 -31.60 47.53
C GLU A 6 -3.65 -32.43 46.23
N PRO A 7 -3.68 -31.80 45.05
CA PRO A 7 -3.77 -32.51 43.78
C PRO A 7 -2.45 -33.17 43.38
N VAL A 8 -2.52 -34.39 42.85
CA VAL A 8 -1.38 -35.13 42.30
C VAL A 8 -0.98 -34.52 40.95
N VAL A 9 0.32 -34.26 40.76
CA VAL A 9 0.89 -33.87 39.47
C VAL A 9 1.37 -35.12 38.73
N GLU A 10 0.76 -35.43 37.59
CA GLU A 10 1.28 -36.44 36.66
C GLU A 10 2.40 -35.85 35.78
N PRO A 11 3.50 -36.58 35.51
CA PRO A 11 4.59 -36.09 34.67
C PRO A 11 4.22 -36.13 33.19
N ALA A 12 4.55 -35.05 32.45
CA ALA A 12 4.36 -35.00 31.01
C ALA A 12 5.25 -36.02 30.27
N PRO A 13 4.78 -36.62 29.15
CA PRO A 13 5.58 -37.55 28.36
C PRO A 13 6.72 -36.81 27.62
N SER A 14 7.90 -37.45 27.58
CA SER A 14 9.08 -36.91 26.92
C SER A 14 8.93 -36.92 25.39
N ALA A 15 9.26 -35.80 24.73
CA ALA A 15 9.45 -35.77 23.29
C ALA A 15 10.88 -36.21 22.94
N GLU A 16 11.02 -37.21 22.08
CA GLU A 16 12.32 -37.62 21.52
C GLU A 16 12.73 -36.66 20.39
N LEU A 17 13.99 -36.21 20.40
CA LEU A 17 14.57 -35.42 19.33
C LEU A 17 15.22 -36.35 18.29
N PRO A 18 14.89 -36.23 16.98
CA PRO A 18 15.73 -36.79 15.92
C PRO A 18 17.09 -36.07 15.89
N ALA A 19 18.14 -36.78 15.47
CA ALA A 19 19.47 -36.20 15.29
C ALA A 19 19.50 -35.21 14.10
N GLY A 20 20.41 -34.24 14.14
CA GLY A 20 20.63 -33.29 13.04
C GLY A 20 21.66 -33.76 12.02
N ASP A 21 21.61 -33.16 10.84
CA ASP A 21 22.59 -33.28 9.75
C ASP A 21 23.28 -31.94 9.47
N ASP A 22 24.44 -31.99 8.80
CA ASP A 22 25.45 -30.92 8.74
C ASP A 22 25.37 -30.05 7.46
N PRO A 23 25.13 -28.72 7.56
CA PRO A 23 24.85 -27.85 6.40
C PRO A 23 26.13 -27.36 5.67
N LEU A 24 27.02 -28.27 5.28
CA LEU A 24 28.29 -27.94 4.59
C LEU A 24 28.63 -28.83 3.38
N ALA A 25 27.65 -29.49 2.76
CA ALA A 25 27.88 -30.54 1.76
C ALA A 25 27.18 -30.38 0.40
N GLU A 26 26.90 -29.16 -0.09
CA GLU A 26 26.29 -28.98 -1.43
C GLU A 26 26.79 -27.73 -2.19
N LEU A 27 28.08 -27.39 -2.06
CA LEU A 27 28.70 -26.17 -2.63
C LEU A 27 29.73 -26.43 -3.76
N GLU A 28 29.86 -27.66 -4.28
CA GLU A 28 30.89 -28.04 -5.27
C GLU A 28 30.36 -28.75 -6.55
N THR A 29 29.15 -28.46 -7.03
CA THR A 29 28.67 -29.00 -8.34
C THR A 29 27.91 -28.00 -9.22
N LEU A 30 28.52 -26.85 -9.58
CA LEU A 30 28.04 -26.00 -10.69
C LEU A 30 29.12 -25.02 -11.21
N LEU A 31 30.22 -25.53 -11.76
CA LEU A 31 31.24 -24.72 -12.47
C LEU A 31 31.63 -25.35 -13.81
N GLY A 32 31.67 -24.51 -14.86
CA GLY A 32 31.99 -24.88 -16.24
C GLY A 32 30.74 -25.11 -17.11
N THR A 33 30.66 -24.61 -18.34
CA THR A 33 31.59 -23.76 -19.11
C THR A 33 30.84 -22.94 -20.16
N GLU A 34 31.24 -21.70 -20.40
CA GLU A 34 30.89 -20.94 -21.62
C GLU A 34 31.53 -21.59 -22.87
N PRO A 35 31.10 -21.19 -24.07
CA PRO A 35 32.01 -20.33 -24.84
C PRO A 35 31.33 -19.18 -25.61
N GLU A 36 32.16 -18.18 -25.93
CA GLU A 36 31.84 -17.02 -26.76
C GLU A 36 31.61 -17.38 -28.25
N SER A 37 30.90 -16.54 -29.00
CA SER A 37 31.46 -15.93 -30.23
C SER A 37 30.59 -14.81 -30.83
N GLU A 38 31.29 -13.82 -31.37
CA GLU A 38 30.81 -12.61 -32.04
C GLU A 38 29.92 -12.88 -33.27
N HIS A 39 29.03 -11.94 -33.64
CA HIS A 39 29.13 -11.20 -34.92
C HIS A 39 28.08 -10.07 -35.04
N GLN A 40 28.53 -8.89 -35.47
CA GLN A 40 27.72 -7.90 -36.21
C GLN A 40 28.24 -7.83 -37.66
N PRO A 41 27.48 -7.25 -38.61
CA PRO A 41 27.74 -5.83 -38.94
C PRO A 41 26.48 -5.01 -39.30
N ALA A 42 26.67 -3.73 -39.60
CA ALA A 42 25.67 -2.78 -40.12
C ALA A 42 25.26 -3.11 -41.60
N VAL A 43 24.43 -2.37 -42.36
CA VAL A 43 24.45 -0.90 -42.63
C VAL A 43 23.08 -0.33 -43.08
N SER A 44 22.99 1.00 -43.10
CA SER A 44 21.93 1.95 -43.54
C SER A 44 21.29 1.78 -44.94
N ALA A 45 20.07 2.32 -45.15
CA ALA A 45 19.81 3.50 -46.03
C ALA A 45 18.31 3.91 -46.21
N THR A 46 18.07 5.21 -46.47
CA THR A 46 16.83 5.95 -46.91
C THR A 46 17.19 6.87 -48.12
N PRO A 47 16.33 7.75 -48.70
CA PRO A 47 14.85 7.92 -48.70
C PRO A 47 14.27 7.34 -50.03
N PRO A 48 13.47 7.98 -50.95
CA PRO A 48 12.65 9.25 -50.99
C PRO A 48 11.34 9.20 -50.15
N GLU A 49 10.38 10.14 -50.09
CA GLU A 49 10.04 11.43 -50.77
C GLU A 49 9.33 11.46 -52.16
N GLU A 50 8.10 12.01 -52.21
CA GLU A 50 7.54 12.80 -53.34
C GLU A 50 6.41 13.76 -52.84
N GLU A 51 6.09 14.83 -53.58
CA GLU A 51 5.42 16.05 -53.08
C GLU A 51 3.97 16.33 -53.60
N THR A 52 3.21 17.08 -52.79
CA THR A 52 2.15 18.07 -53.11
C THR A 52 1.03 17.79 -54.14
N ALA A 53 -0.21 18.14 -53.75
CA ALA A 53 -1.10 18.99 -54.58
C ALA A 53 -2.23 19.61 -53.73
N GLU A 54 -2.39 20.94 -53.79
CA GLU A 54 -3.63 21.62 -53.38
C GLU A 54 -4.62 21.68 -54.54
N ALA A 55 -5.93 21.68 -54.26
CA ALA A 55 -6.95 22.12 -55.20
C ALA A 55 -8.19 22.67 -54.45
N SER A 56 -8.48 23.96 -54.62
CA SER A 56 -9.63 24.65 -54.04
C SER A 56 -10.85 24.66 -54.99
N ALA A 57 -12.05 24.78 -54.42
CA ALA A 57 -13.27 25.12 -55.16
C ALA A 57 -14.27 25.82 -54.23
N GLU A 58 -14.73 27.00 -54.64
CA GLU A 58 -15.78 27.78 -53.96
C GLU A 58 -17.16 27.51 -54.58
N ALA A 59 -18.25 27.74 -53.83
CA ALA A 59 -19.51 28.26 -54.38
C ALA A 59 -20.46 28.82 -53.29
N GLU A 60 -21.07 29.95 -53.62
CA GLU A 60 -22.07 30.77 -52.90
C GLU A 60 -23.40 30.02 -52.62
N GLY A 61 -24.31 30.46 -51.71
CA GLY A 61 -24.30 31.63 -50.82
C GLY A 61 -25.72 32.11 -50.43
N VAL A 62 -25.85 33.41 -50.09
CA VAL A 62 -27.09 34.24 -49.99
C VAL A 62 -27.97 34.16 -48.71
N ALA A 63 -27.56 34.96 -47.71
CA ALA A 63 -28.27 36.05 -47.00
C ALA A 63 -29.80 36.07 -46.73
N ALA A 64 -30.16 36.42 -45.47
CA ALA A 64 -31.05 37.52 -45.05
C ALA A 64 -31.00 37.63 -43.49
N GLU A 65 -30.36 38.64 -42.89
CA GLU A 65 -30.87 39.98 -42.53
C GLU A 65 -31.90 40.02 -41.37
N GLY A 66 -31.63 40.84 -40.36
CA GLY A 66 -32.43 40.94 -39.13
C GLY A 66 -31.78 41.78 -38.02
N GLU A 67 -31.36 43.02 -38.31
CA GLU A 67 -30.88 43.95 -37.27
C GLU A 67 -32.01 44.40 -36.33
N LEU A 68 -31.69 44.80 -35.10
CA LEU A 68 -31.82 46.20 -34.64
C LEU A 68 -31.41 46.40 -33.16
N GLN A 69 -30.36 47.22 -32.97
CA GLN A 69 -30.19 48.28 -31.95
C GLN A 69 -30.50 47.97 -30.46
N SER A 70 -29.52 47.92 -29.54
CA SER A 70 -28.50 48.91 -29.10
C SER A 70 -29.00 49.96 -28.10
N GLY A 71 -28.28 50.13 -26.99
CA GLY A 71 -28.49 51.20 -26.01
C GLY A 71 -27.47 51.14 -24.87
N ASP A 72 -26.36 51.87 -25.00
CA ASP A 72 -25.44 52.16 -23.90
C ASP A 72 -26.04 53.20 -22.94
N GLU A 73 -25.80 53.09 -21.63
CA GLU A 73 -25.61 54.24 -20.72
C GLU A 73 -25.10 53.84 -19.32
N GLU A 74 -23.82 54.09 -19.09
CA GLU A 74 -23.22 54.47 -17.79
C GLU A 74 -22.82 55.97 -17.90
N PRO A 75 -22.49 56.73 -16.81
CA PRO A 75 -22.13 56.29 -15.45
C PRO A 75 -22.75 57.13 -14.28
N SER A 76 -22.44 56.78 -13.02
CA SER A 76 -22.04 57.74 -11.96
C SER A 76 -21.50 57.01 -10.73
N ALA A 77 -20.62 57.66 -9.95
CA ALA A 77 -20.06 57.16 -8.69
C ALA A 77 -20.57 57.92 -7.45
N GLU A 78 -20.16 57.44 -6.27
CA GLU A 78 -20.27 58.04 -4.92
C GLU A 78 -21.68 58.21 -4.30
N GLU A 79 -22.06 57.30 -3.40
CA GLU A 79 -22.07 57.61 -1.95
C GLU A 79 -21.91 56.32 -1.12
N ALA A 80 -21.33 56.41 0.08
CA ALA A 80 -20.94 55.23 0.88
C ALA A 80 -21.77 55.10 2.18
N VAL A 81 -22.43 53.95 2.37
CA VAL A 81 -23.19 53.64 3.60
C VAL A 81 -22.89 52.23 4.10
N LEU A 82 -22.12 52.17 5.18
CA LEU A 82 -22.12 51.17 6.26
C LEU A 82 -22.83 49.83 5.99
N LEU A 83 -22.07 48.80 5.60
CA LEU A 83 -22.48 47.42 5.80
C LEU A 83 -22.40 47.06 7.30
N GLN A 84 -23.46 46.43 7.83
CA GLN A 84 -23.44 45.74 9.12
C GLN A 84 -23.35 44.23 8.85
N ALA A 85 -22.66 43.49 9.73
CA ALA A 85 -22.42 42.07 9.56
C ALA A 85 -23.61 41.23 10.04
N GLU A 86 -24.70 41.20 9.26
CA GLU A 86 -25.87 40.37 9.54
C GLU A 86 -26.68 40.03 8.27
N ASP A 87 -25.99 39.71 7.16
CA ASP A 87 -26.56 39.10 5.95
C ASP A 87 -25.50 38.16 5.32
N ILE A 88 -25.43 36.92 5.81
CA ILE A 88 -24.87 35.80 5.05
C ILE A 88 -26.09 35.10 4.45
N GLU A 89 -26.35 35.32 3.17
CA GLU A 89 -27.32 34.49 2.46
C GLU A 89 -26.85 33.03 2.52
N GLU A 90 -27.75 32.13 2.90
CA GLU A 90 -27.53 30.70 2.73
C GLU A 90 -27.41 30.45 1.23
N VAL A 91 -26.18 30.32 0.74
CA VAL A 91 -25.90 29.77 -0.59
C VAL A 91 -26.47 28.36 -0.57
N GLN A 92 -27.66 28.20 -1.13
CA GLN A 92 -28.24 26.91 -1.38
C GLN A 92 -27.26 26.19 -2.30
N GLU A 93 -26.62 25.14 -1.78
CA GLU A 93 -25.83 24.24 -2.60
C GLU A 93 -26.77 23.72 -3.68
N GLU A 94 -26.52 24.12 -4.94
CA GLU A 94 -27.18 23.46 -6.07
C GLU A 94 -26.78 21.99 -5.95
N GLU A 95 -27.77 21.11 -5.71
CA GLU A 95 -27.54 19.67 -5.63
C GLU A 95 -26.93 19.22 -6.96
N GLU A 96 -25.60 19.10 -7.03
CA GLU A 96 -24.91 18.55 -8.19
C GLU A 96 -25.59 17.21 -8.52
N GLU A 97 -25.97 17.01 -9.79
CA GLU A 97 -26.66 15.80 -10.24
C GLU A 97 -25.65 14.62 -10.25
N THR A 98 -25.26 14.17 -9.06
CA THR A 98 -24.20 13.20 -8.84
C THR A 98 -24.61 11.84 -9.36
N ASP A 99 -23.76 11.26 -10.21
CA ASP A 99 -23.95 9.91 -10.73
C ASP A 99 -24.28 8.92 -9.60
N PRO A 100 -25.32 8.09 -9.74
CA PRO A 100 -25.71 7.15 -8.71
C PRO A 100 -24.57 6.16 -8.43
N PRO A 101 -24.28 5.85 -7.15
CA PRO A 101 -23.11 5.08 -6.79
C PRO A 101 -23.17 3.65 -7.31
N LEU A 102 -22.05 3.16 -7.85
CA LEU A 102 -21.94 1.82 -8.46
C LEU A 102 -22.31 0.70 -7.48
N THR A 103 -22.07 0.92 -6.18
CA THR A 103 -22.58 0.08 -5.09
C THR A 103 -23.22 0.97 -4.02
N PRO A 104 -24.56 0.99 -3.89
CA PRO A 104 -25.23 1.73 -2.82
C PRO A 104 -24.82 1.20 -1.44
N VAL A 105 -24.42 2.11 -0.54
CA VAL A 105 -24.10 1.77 0.85
C VAL A 105 -25.41 1.43 1.61
N PRO A 106 -25.56 0.21 2.17
CA PRO A 106 -26.74 -0.16 2.94
C PRO A 106 -26.79 0.61 4.26
N ALA A 107 -27.98 1.02 4.70
CA ALA A 107 -28.16 1.65 6.00
C ALA A 107 -27.76 0.72 7.16
N ALA A 108 -28.06 -0.57 7.05
CA ALA A 108 -27.58 -1.61 7.97
C ALA A 108 -27.09 -2.83 7.16
N PRO A 109 -25.83 -3.28 7.29
CA PRO A 109 -25.39 -4.56 6.74
C PRO A 109 -26.19 -5.76 7.31
N PRO A 110 -26.39 -6.86 6.54
CA PRO A 110 -27.19 -8.00 7.00
C PRO A 110 -26.55 -8.76 8.19
N VAL A 111 -27.26 -8.84 9.31
CA VAL A 111 -26.76 -9.45 10.56
C VAL A 111 -26.51 -10.95 10.39
N GLY A 112 -25.27 -11.36 10.67
CA GLY A 112 -24.80 -12.73 10.61
C GLY A 112 -24.36 -13.19 9.22
N GLU A 113 -24.44 -12.38 8.17
CA GLU A 113 -24.00 -12.76 6.81
C GLU A 113 -22.46 -12.88 6.75
N PRO A 114 -21.87 -14.08 6.60
CA PRO A 114 -20.43 -14.27 6.83
C PRO A 114 -19.53 -13.52 5.84
N THR A 115 -19.98 -13.29 4.62
CA THR A 115 -19.20 -12.53 3.61
C THR A 115 -19.27 -11.02 3.80
N GLY A 116 -20.21 -10.53 4.62
CA GLY A 116 -20.64 -9.14 4.63
C GLY A 116 -21.29 -8.70 3.33
N THR A 117 -21.48 -7.39 3.20
CA THR A 117 -21.86 -6.69 1.96
C THR A 117 -20.63 -5.94 1.42
N PRO A 118 -20.13 -6.27 0.22
CA PRO A 118 -19.03 -5.52 -0.38
C PRO A 118 -19.53 -4.18 -0.95
N ILE A 119 -18.70 -3.15 -0.86
CA ILE A 119 -18.95 -1.81 -1.40
C ILE A 119 -17.67 -1.24 -2.05
N LEU A 120 -17.85 -0.23 -2.89
CA LEU A 120 -16.79 0.57 -3.49
C LEU A 120 -16.76 1.95 -2.85
N VAL A 121 -15.57 2.41 -2.46
CA VAL A 121 -15.31 3.76 -1.94
C VAL A 121 -14.46 4.50 -2.96
N GLY A 122 -14.73 5.78 -3.19
CA GLY A 122 -14.10 6.59 -4.22
C GLY A 122 -12.58 6.77 -4.07
N GLY A 123 -11.94 7.22 -5.15
CA GLY A 123 -10.50 7.50 -5.22
C GLY A 123 -9.56 6.29 -5.07
N ASP A 124 -8.27 6.61 -4.96
CA ASP A 124 -7.13 5.68 -5.02
C ASP A 124 -6.60 5.23 -3.63
N ASP A 125 -7.31 5.56 -2.54
CA ASP A 125 -6.87 5.31 -1.15
C ASP A 125 -6.93 3.84 -0.72
N PHE A 126 -7.70 3.01 -1.43
CA PHE A 126 -7.94 1.61 -1.08
C PHE A 126 -7.55 0.67 -2.22
N ILE A 127 -7.02 -0.50 -1.89
CA ILE A 127 -6.65 -1.52 -2.88
C ILE A 127 -7.92 -1.97 -3.62
N ASN A 128 -7.94 -1.77 -4.95
CA ASN A 128 -9.08 -1.99 -5.84
C ASN A 128 -10.33 -1.12 -5.54
N SER A 129 -10.19 -0.08 -4.70
CA SER A 129 -11.32 0.71 -4.17
C SER A 129 -12.34 -0.12 -3.35
N GLU A 130 -11.97 -1.31 -2.89
CA GLU A 130 -12.85 -2.28 -2.22
C GLU A 130 -12.96 -2.07 -0.69
N ALA A 131 -14.18 -2.07 -0.16
CA ALA A 131 -14.45 -2.29 1.27
C ALA A 131 -15.54 -3.35 1.48
N THR A 132 -15.71 -3.81 2.72
CA THR A 132 -16.74 -4.81 3.09
C THR A 132 -17.36 -4.43 4.44
N LEU A 133 -18.68 -4.23 4.46
CA LEU A 133 -19.46 -4.01 5.67
C LEU A 133 -19.94 -5.36 6.23
N VAL A 134 -19.58 -5.70 7.46
CA VAL A 134 -19.97 -6.95 8.14
C VAL A 134 -20.76 -6.60 9.40
N ALA A 135 -21.92 -7.21 9.58
CA ALA A 135 -22.67 -7.19 10.84
C ALA A 135 -22.57 -8.56 11.51
N TYR A 136 -21.79 -8.68 12.58
CA TYR A 136 -21.76 -9.91 13.39
C TYR A 136 -22.93 -9.93 14.37
N ASP A 137 -23.50 -11.11 14.62
CA ASP A 137 -24.47 -11.30 15.71
C ASP A 137 -23.78 -11.21 17.09
N SER A 138 -24.45 -10.58 18.06
CA SER A 138 -24.02 -10.45 19.46
C SER A 138 -25.20 -10.23 20.40
N SER A 139 -25.07 -10.70 21.64
CA SER A 139 -26.12 -10.70 22.67
C SER A 139 -26.60 -9.32 23.13
N ASP A 140 -25.83 -8.27 22.86
CA ASP A 140 -26.10 -6.87 23.22
C ASP A 140 -26.44 -5.99 22.00
N GLY A 141 -26.68 -6.59 20.84
CA GLY A 141 -26.92 -5.92 19.57
C GLY A 141 -25.76 -6.12 18.59
N PRO A 142 -25.99 -6.05 17.26
CA PRO A 142 -24.97 -6.38 16.27
C PRO A 142 -23.67 -5.58 16.41
N ARG A 143 -22.58 -6.18 15.91
CA ARG A 143 -21.28 -5.51 15.74
C ARG A 143 -21.10 -5.20 14.26
N GLU A 144 -21.33 -3.95 13.87
CA GLU A 144 -21.12 -3.48 12.50
C GLU A 144 -19.68 -2.99 12.32
N VAL A 145 -18.99 -3.52 11.31
CA VAL A 145 -17.56 -3.29 11.04
C VAL A 145 -17.33 -3.07 9.54
N LEU A 146 -16.58 -2.03 9.17
CA LEU A 146 -16.03 -1.83 7.83
C LEU A 146 -14.63 -2.44 7.77
N LEU A 147 -14.38 -3.26 6.75
CA LEU A 147 -13.11 -3.92 6.50
C LEU A 147 -12.57 -3.53 5.12
N THR A 148 -11.36 -2.97 5.06
CA THR A 148 -10.70 -2.59 3.79
C THR A 148 -9.17 -2.76 3.89
N HIS A 149 -8.46 -2.52 2.78
CA HIS A 149 -7.00 -2.37 2.75
C HIS A 149 -6.66 -1.03 2.12
N ILE A 150 -5.95 -0.18 2.84
CA ILE A 150 -5.40 1.09 2.36
C ILE A 150 -4.24 0.80 1.41
N SER A 151 -4.00 1.64 0.41
CA SER A 151 -2.79 1.61 -0.43
C SER A 151 -1.52 1.98 0.37
N GLU A 152 -0.32 1.59 -0.09
CA GLU A 152 0.94 1.92 0.62
C GLU A 152 1.24 3.43 0.48
N GLU A 153 0.72 4.03 -0.59
CA GLU A 153 0.73 5.45 -0.91
C GLU A 153 -0.21 6.31 -0.04
N ALA A 154 -1.32 5.75 0.47
CA ALA A 154 -2.28 6.47 1.31
C ALA A 154 -2.05 6.27 2.83
N GLU A 155 -1.08 5.45 3.24
CA GLU A 155 -0.69 5.29 4.66
C GLU A 155 -0.36 6.65 5.31
N GLU A 156 0.33 7.54 4.61
CA GLU A 156 0.74 8.83 5.17
C GLU A 156 -0.44 9.75 5.49
N LYS A 157 -1.56 9.62 4.77
CA LYS A 157 -2.81 10.35 5.09
C LYS A 157 -3.39 9.89 6.42
N LEU A 158 -3.45 8.57 6.64
CA LEU A 158 -3.94 8.02 7.89
C LEU A 158 -3.02 8.37 9.05
N LEU A 159 -1.70 8.27 8.88
CA LEU A 159 -0.75 8.61 9.95
C LEU A 159 -0.79 10.12 10.30
N ASP A 160 -1.03 11.02 9.32
CA ASP A 160 -1.32 12.45 9.53
C ASP A 160 -2.58 12.71 10.38
N ALA A 161 -3.47 11.72 10.53
CA ALA A 161 -4.65 11.81 11.41
C ALA A 161 -4.42 11.29 12.84
N LEU A 162 -3.25 10.73 13.18
CA LEU A 162 -3.04 10.02 14.46
C LEU A 162 -2.02 10.69 15.40
N SER A 163 -2.45 10.93 16.64
CA SER A 163 -1.54 11.11 17.78
C SER A 163 -1.11 9.75 18.34
N ILE A 164 0.16 9.40 18.13
CA ILE A 164 0.77 8.17 18.64
C ILE A 164 1.72 8.55 19.81
N PRO A 165 1.53 8.01 21.03
CA PRO A 165 2.41 8.28 22.17
C PRO A 165 3.88 7.95 21.86
N GLY A 166 4.78 8.88 22.18
CA GLY A 166 6.22 8.75 21.94
C GLY A 166 6.69 9.02 20.50
N THR A 167 5.82 9.35 19.54
CA THR A 167 6.25 9.86 18.22
C THR A 167 6.31 11.37 18.16
N HIS A 168 5.48 12.09 18.93
CA HIS A 168 5.55 13.55 19.05
C HIS A 168 6.85 13.98 19.74
N MET A 169 7.57 14.93 19.14
CA MET A 169 8.89 15.38 19.58
C MET A 169 8.84 16.84 20.05
N GLU A 170 8.86 17.08 21.36
CA GLU A 170 8.92 18.44 21.91
C GLU A 170 10.35 18.99 21.88
N GLU A 171 10.50 20.25 21.46
CA GLU A 171 11.75 21.01 21.54
C GLU A 171 11.95 21.63 22.93
N ILE A 172 12.47 20.85 23.87
CA ILE A 172 12.85 21.37 25.19
C ILE A 172 14.28 21.92 25.19
N GLN A 173 14.52 23.02 25.90
CA GLN A 173 15.89 23.51 26.12
C GLN A 173 16.49 22.91 27.39
N VAL A 174 17.59 22.18 27.22
CA VAL A 174 18.29 21.47 28.30
C VAL A 174 19.64 22.15 28.56
N GLU A 175 19.99 22.37 29.83
CA GLU A 175 21.35 22.75 30.22
C GLU A 175 22.31 21.57 29.98
N GLU A 176 23.26 21.73 29.04
CA GLU A 176 24.26 20.71 28.72
C GLU A 176 25.69 21.28 28.82
N GLU A 177 26.60 20.48 29.36
CA GLU A 177 28.04 20.77 29.43
C GLU A 177 28.70 20.58 28.06
N VAL A 178 28.69 21.65 27.25
CA VAL A 178 29.35 21.69 25.95
C VAL A 178 30.83 22.03 26.11
N LYS A 179 31.71 21.17 25.62
CA LYS A 179 33.14 21.49 25.47
C LYS A 179 33.36 22.32 24.22
N GLU A 180 34.00 23.47 24.37
CA GLU A 180 34.37 24.32 23.24
C GLU A 180 35.72 24.99 23.42
N ARG A 181 36.35 25.35 22.30
CA ARG A 181 37.51 26.23 22.28
C ARG A 181 37.10 27.65 22.65
N LEU A 182 37.93 28.35 23.43
CA LEU A 182 37.73 29.76 23.76
C LEU A 182 37.66 30.62 22.50
N ASP A 183 36.88 31.70 22.52
CA ASP A 183 36.75 32.57 21.34
C ASP A 183 38.08 33.24 20.94
N LEU A 184 38.99 33.48 21.89
CA LEU A 184 40.35 33.94 21.58
C LEU A 184 41.15 32.90 20.78
N ASP A 185 40.95 31.61 21.01
CA ASP A 185 41.51 30.53 20.17
C ASP A 185 40.92 30.59 18.76
N LYS A 186 39.58 30.63 18.65
CA LYS A 186 38.87 30.69 17.37
C LYS A 186 39.29 31.92 16.53
N GLN A 187 39.47 33.08 17.18
CA GLN A 187 39.86 34.34 16.56
C GLN A 187 41.34 34.37 16.13
N LYS A 188 42.27 33.99 17.02
CA LYS A 188 43.72 33.97 16.72
C LYS A 188 44.19 32.69 16.01
N LYS A 189 43.32 31.68 15.90
CA LYS A 189 43.54 30.38 15.26
C LYS A 189 44.71 29.59 15.87
N LEU A 190 44.81 29.61 17.20
CA LEU A 190 45.97 29.09 17.94
C LEU A 190 46.08 27.57 17.81
N ALA A 191 44.95 26.86 17.91
CA ALA A 191 44.87 25.43 17.66
C ALA A 191 45.31 25.08 16.23
N GLU A 192 44.82 25.82 15.23
CA GLU A 192 45.10 25.57 13.82
C GLU A 192 46.57 25.85 13.48
N LEU A 193 47.15 26.94 13.99
CA LEU A 193 48.58 27.26 13.85
C LEU A 193 49.46 26.19 14.52
N THR A 194 49.12 25.81 15.76
CA THR A 194 49.85 24.80 16.53
C THR A 194 49.77 23.42 15.86
N LYS A 195 48.57 22.99 15.45
CA LYS A 195 48.34 21.75 14.67
C LYS A 195 49.09 21.77 13.34
N THR A 196 49.20 22.92 12.68
CA THR A 196 49.97 23.09 11.42
C THR A 196 51.48 22.97 11.65
N ALA A 197 52.01 23.55 12.73
CA ALA A 197 53.41 23.40 13.12
C ALA A 197 53.73 21.93 13.48
N ILE A 198 52.94 21.31 14.36
CA ILE A 198 53.05 19.90 14.75
C ILE A 198 53.04 19.02 13.49
N SER A 199 52.04 19.17 12.61
CA SER A 199 51.90 18.33 11.42
C SER A 199 53.08 18.47 10.45
N SER A 200 53.62 19.69 10.27
CA SER A 200 54.74 19.94 9.36
C SER A 200 56.06 19.35 9.86
N VAL A 201 56.28 19.29 11.18
CA VAL A 201 57.45 18.62 11.80
C VAL A 201 57.23 17.12 11.88
N GLN A 202 56.04 16.67 12.31
CA GLN A 202 55.65 15.27 12.41
C GLN A 202 55.78 14.52 11.08
N HIS A 203 55.43 15.16 9.96
CA HIS A 203 55.65 14.59 8.63
C HIS A 203 57.15 14.36 8.36
N LYS A 204 58.01 15.33 8.63
CA LYS A 204 59.47 15.23 8.43
C LYS A 204 60.12 14.15 9.30
N LEU A 205 59.70 14.02 10.56
CA LEU A 205 60.13 12.93 11.45
C LEU A 205 59.73 11.56 10.88
N LYS A 206 58.49 11.42 10.38
CA LYS A 206 57.99 10.18 9.79
C LYS A 206 58.65 9.81 8.46
N THR A 207 59.05 10.79 7.64
CA THR A 207 59.75 10.56 6.37
C THR A 207 61.27 10.54 6.49
N GLY A 208 61.83 10.57 7.71
CA GLY A 208 63.28 10.59 7.96
C GLY A 208 64.01 11.75 7.26
N SER A 209 63.31 12.86 7.01
CA SER A 209 63.78 13.96 6.17
C SER A 209 64.23 15.15 6.99
N GLU A 210 65.25 15.87 6.51
CA GLU A 210 65.75 17.08 7.17
C GLU A 210 64.65 18.15 7.34
N MET A 211 64.76 18.90 8.45
CA MET A 211 63.83 19.97 8.81
C MET A 211 63.97 21.14 7.84
N SER A 212 62.95 21.35 7.02
CA SER A 212 62.88 22.49 6.10
C SER A 212 62.60 23.79 6.84
N GLU A 213 63.17 24.89 6.36
CA GLU A 213 62.91 26.27 6.83
C GLU A 213 61.39 26.55 6.94
N ALA A 214 60.59 26.06 5.98
CA ALA A 214 59.13 26.21 5.99
C ALA A 214 58.41 25.45 7.13
N SER A 215 59.04 24.48 7.80
CA SER A 215 58.52 23.87 9.03
C SER A 215 58.94 24.68 10.26
N ILE A 216 60.17 25.21 10.27
CA ILE A 216 60.68 26.09 11.34
C ILE A 216 59.86 27.40 11.37
N ALA A 217 59.57 27.99 10.22
CA ALA A 217 58.75 29.20 10.11
C ALA A 217 57.30 28.99 10.59
N LYS A 218 56.70 27.81 10.36
CA LYS A 218 55.37 27.47 10.91
C LYS A 218 55.40 27.33 12.43
N HIS A 219 56.44 26.71 12.97
CA HIS A 219 56.64 26.63 14.41
C HIS A 219 56.82 28.02 15.04
N GLN A 220 57.68 28.86 14.46
CA GLN A 220 57.91 30.22 14.94
C GLN A 220 56.62 31.07 14.88
N ALA A 221 55.87 31.04 13.77
CA ALA A 221 54.61 31.78 13.65
C ALA A 221 53.54 31.33 14.66
N ALA A 222 53.47 30.04 14.99
CA ALA A 222 52.60 29.54 16.05
C ALA A 222 53.09 29.95 17.45
N TYR A 223 54.41 29.90 17.68
CA TYR A 223 55.04 30.32 18.94
C TYR A 223 54.83 31.80 19.21
N ASP A 224 55.03 32.65 18.20
CA ASP A 224 54.84 34.10 18.29
C ASP A 224 53.36 34.44 18.56
N ALA A 225 52.42 33.81 17.85
CA ALA A 225 50.98 34.02 18.07
C ALA A 225 50.51 33.63 19.49
N VAL A 226 51.10 32.58 20.07
CA VAL A 226 50.86 32.14 21.46
C VAL A 226 51.56 33.05 22.47
N ALA A 227 52.79 33.49 22.19
CA ALA A 227 53.51 34.45 23.01
C ALA A 227 52.80 35.81 23.06
N ASP A 228 52.22 36.27 21.94
CA ASP A 228 51.39 37.48 21.85
C ASP A 228 50.05 37.37 22.61
N VAL A 229 49.64 36.17 23.01
CA VAL A 229 48.58 36.00 24.03
C VAL A 229 49.18 36.15 25.42
N LEU A 230 50.23 35.41 25.75
CA LEU A 230 50.84 35.40 27.08
C LEU A 230 51.45 36.75 27.52
N HIS A 231 51.87 37.60 26.59
CA HIS A 231 52.37 38.95 26.86
C HIS A 231 51.26 40.00 27.04
N ASN A 232 50.00 39.69 26.72
CA ASN A 232 48.88 40.60 26.95
C ASN A 232 48.49 40.57 28.44
N PRO A 233 48.62 41.66 29.21
CA PRO A 233 48.32 41.68 30.64
C PRO A 233 46.81 41.61 30.97
N SER A 234 45.94 41.61 29.95
CA SER A 234 44.48 41.68 30.08
C SER A 234 43.74 40.38 29.73
N ILE A 235 44.45 39.25 29.62
CA ILE A 235 43.84 37.92 29.35
C ILE A 235 43.22 37.30 30.61
N SER A 236 42.22 36.43 30.43
CA SER A 236 41.67 35.61 31.52
C SER A 236 42.63 34.48 31.94
N ASP A 237 42.40 33.88 33.11
CA ASP A 237 43.21 32.73 33.54
C ASP A 237 42.96 31.48 32.66
N ASP A 238 41.78 31.33 32.03
CA ASP A 238 41.52 30.25 31.06
C ASP A 238 42.21 30.52 29.71
N GLU A 239 42.22 31.77 29.23
CA GLU A 239 42.98 32.17 28.02
C GLU A 239 44.50 31.99 28.22
N LYS A 240 44.97 32.20 29.44
CA LYS A 240 46.34 31.96 29.87
C LYS A 240 46.65 30.46 29.99
N ALA A 241 45.73 29.65 30.51
CA ALA A 241 45.86 28.19 30.54
C ALA A 241 45.88 27.60 29.11
N MET A 242 45.00 28.07 28.24
CA MET A 242 44.99 27.79 26.79
C MET A 242 46.33 28.10 26.14
N ALA A 243 46.86 29.31 26.35
CA ALA A 243 48.12 29.72 25.74
C ALA A 243 49.33 28.96 26.32
N LEU A 244 49.31 28.59 27.61
CA LEU A 244 50.31 27.72 28.21
C LEU A 244 50.24 26.27 27.68
N HIS A 245 49.04 25.75 27.40
CA HIS A 245 48.83 24.44 26.77
C HIS A 245 49.44 24.39 25.37
N TYR A 246 49.15 25.37 24.52
CA TYR A 246 49.76 25.46 23.18
C TYR A 246 51.27 25.76 23.24
N LEU A 247 51.74 26.60 24.17
CA LEU A 247 53.17 26.84 24.37
C LEU A 247 53.91 25.55 24.75
N HIS A 248 53.33 24.71 25.61
CA HIS A 248 53.90 23.42 25.99
C HIS A 248 54.02 22.47 24.78
N GLN A 249 52.96 22.37 23.97
CA GLN A 249 53.01 21.60 22.71
C GLN A 249 54.10 22.12 21.76
N LEU A 250 54.18 23.45 21.57
CA LEU A 250 55.17 24.08 20.70
C LEU A 250 56.61 23.94 21.23
N ASN A 251 56.83 23.86 22.54
CA ASN A 251 58.15 23.55 23.10
C ASN A 251 58.59 22.10 22.79
N VAL A 252 57.66 21.14 22.78
CA VAL A 252 57.94 19.76 22.31
C VAL A 252 58.25 19.74 20.81
N VAL A 253 57.55 20.54 20.00
CA VAL A 253 57.87 20.71 18.57
C VAL A 253 59.26 21.32 18.39
N LYS A 254 59.67 22.29 19.23
CA LYS A 254 61.00 22.93 19.16
C LYS A 254 62.13 21.94 19.47
N ASP A 255 61.99 21.12 20.51
CA ASP A 255 62.94 20.02 20.79
C ASP A 255 63.09 19.08 19.58
N LYS A 256 61.99 18.77 18.89
CA LYS A 256 61.99 17.91 17.71
C LYS A 256 62.56 18.57 16.45
N ILE A 257 62.58 19.91 16.38
CA ILE A 257 63.29 20.67 15.35
C ILE A 257 64.81 20.65 15.62
N ASP A 258 65.22 20.84 16.87
CA ASP A 258 66.64 20.98 17.25
C ASP A 258 67.37 19.63 17.36
N ASN A 259 66.73 18.63 17.97
CA ASN A 259 67.32 17.34 18.35
C ASN A 259 66.76 16.14 17.55
N GLY A 260 65.65 16.32 16.82
CA GLY A 260 64.98 15.25 16.08
C GLY A 260 64.43 14.12 16.96
N GLY A 261 64.40 12.90 16.41
CA GLY A 261 64.00 11.67 17.10
C GLY A 261 62.64 11.11 16.67
N ALA A 262 62.00 10.37 17.58
CA ALA A 262 60.74 9.68 17.30
C ALA A 262 59.56 10.65 17.05
N PRO A 263 58.54 10.25 16.28
CA PRO A 263 57.31 11.01 16.09
C PRO A 263 56.64 11.41 17.41
N MET A 264 56.07 12.61 17.44
CA MET A 264 55.36 13.16 18.59
C MET A 264 54.03 12.41 18.85
N PRO A 265 53.53 12.40 20.09
CA PRO A 265 52.17 11.92 20.39
C PRO A 265 51.11 12.80 19.72
N TRP A 266 49.86 12.35 19.74
CA TRP A 266 48.72 13.22 19.41
C TRP A 266 48.60 14.36 20.44
N MET A 267 48.09 15.50 20.00
CA MET A 267 48.04 16.75 20.74
C MET A 267 46.75 17.49 20.39
N ASP A 268 45.85 17.59 21.36
CA ASP A 268 44.51 18.14 21.18
C ASP A 268 44.44 19.66 21.40
N ALA A 269 43.35 20.25 20.93
CA ALA A 269 43.00 21.64 21.22
C ALA A 269 42.74 21.84 22.73
N TYR A 270 42.82 23.09 23.17
CA TYR A 270 42.36 23.47 24.50
C TYR A 270 40.85 23.77 24.46
N GLU A 271 40.08 23.05 25.25
CA GLU A 271 38.63 23.18 25.34
C GLU A 271 38.22 23.42 26.79
N VAL A 272 37.38 24.44 27.00
CA VAL A 272 36.70 24.68 28.29
C VAL A 272 35.33 24.01 28.25
N THR A 273 34.84 23.60 29.41
CA THR A 273 33.47 23.08 29.55
C THR A 273 32.55 24.24 29.93
N SER A 274 31.50 24.46 29.16
CA SER A 274 30.53 25.55 29.35
C SER A 274 29.11 25.00 29.35
N THR A 275 28.31 25.34 30.34
CA THR A 275 26.88 25.01 30.34
C THR A 275 26.16 25.90 29.35
N LYS A 276 25.45 25.31 28.39
CA LYS A 276 24.61 26.04 27.44
C LYS A 276 23.22 25.42 27.39
N MET A 277 22.21 26.25 27.18
CA MET A 277 20.88 25.80 26.80
C MET A 277 20.94 25.26 25.37
N VAL A 278 20.71 23.96 25.21
CA VAL A 278 20.66 23.27 23.91
C VAL A 278 19.22 22.81 23.70
N THR A 279 18.60 23.26 22.60
CA THR A 279 17.32 22.70 22.17
C THR A 279 17.52 21.23 21.80
N LYS A 280 16.76 20.34 22.45
CA LYS A 280 16.71 18.91 22.13
C LYS A 280 15.27 18.52 21.87
N GLN A 281 15.05 17.90 20.72
CA GLN A 281 13.82 17.18 20.42
C GLN A 281 13.80 15.90 21.26
N ILE A 282 12.79 15.75 22.12
CA ILE A 282 12.59 14.59 22.99
C ILE A 282 11.18 14.05 22.78
N PRO A 283 11.00 12.72 22.62
CA PRO A 283 9.67 12.13 22.45
C PRO A 283 8.85 12.30 23.73
N VAL A 284 7.65 12.85 23.62
CA VAL A 284 6.70 13.00 24.73
C VAL A 284 6.03 11.64 24.99
N PRO A 285 6.23 11.00 26.16
CA PRO A 285 5.75 9.63 26.37
C PRO A 285 4.24 9.50 26.53
N ASP A 286 3.62 10.49 27.18
CA ASP A 286 2.22 10.48 27.63
C ASP A 286 1.59 11.88 27.43
N GLY A 287 1.58 12.37 26.20
CA GLY A 287 0.94 13.65 25.84
C GLY A 287 -0.57 13.52 25.65
N ASP A 288 -1.32 14.60 25.89
CA ASP A 288 -2.66 14.75 25.32
C ASP A 288 -2.56 14.75 23.76
N PRO A 289 -3.54 14.21 23.02
CA PRO A 289 -3.48 14.16 21.56
C PRO A 289 -3.46 15.56 20.95
N GLU A 290 -2.67 15.72 19.88
CA GLU A 290 -2.55 16.97 19.12
C GLU A 290 -3.93 17.45 18.62
N PRO A 291 -4.25 18.76 18.73
CA PRO A 291 -5.55 19.29 18.32
C PRO A 291 -5.90 18.94 16.87
N GLY A 292 -7.00 18.21 16.68
CA GLY A 292 -7.47 17.75 15.36
C GLY A 292 -7.07 16.31 15.00
N THR A 293 -6.22 15.65 15.79
CA THR A 293 -5.83 14.24 15.58
C THR A 293 -6.60 13.27 16.48
N LEU A 294 -6.60 11.99 16.11
CA LEU A 294 -7.19 10.89 16.87
C LEU A 294 -6.14 10.21 17.77
N ALA A 295 -6.51 9.88 19.01
CA ALA A 295 -5.62 9.17 19.92
C ALA A 295 -5.44 7.70 19.49
N ALA A 296 -4.18 7.29 19.24
CA ALA A 296 -3.84 5.96 18.77
C ALA A 296 -2.87 5.24 19.71
N THR A 297 -3.10 3.95 19.96
CA THR A 297 -2.29 3.13 20.86
C THR A 297 -1.63 1.97 20.12
N VAL A 298 -0.33 1.78 20.34
CA VAL A 298 0.47 0.74 19.66
C VAL A 298 0.32 -0.59 20.39
N ARG A 299 -0.17 -1.62 19.68
CA ARG A 299 -0.30 -2.98 20.23
C ARG A 299 0.12 -4.06 19.23
N LYS A 300 0.20 -5.31 19.69
CA LYS A 300 0.49 -6.45 18.80
C LYS A 300 -0.66 -6.67 17.81
N ALA A 301 -0.31 -6.97 16.57
CA ALA A 301 -1.28 -7.28 15.52
C ALA A 301 -2.21 -8.44 15.95
N SER A 302 -3.46 -8.35 15.51
CA SER A 302 -4.52 -9.28 15.85
C SER A 302 -5.50 -9.44 14.68
N ARG A 303 -6.48 -10.33 14.84
CA ARG A 303 -7.66 -10.45 13.97
C ARG A 303 -8.92 -10.52 14.81
N ILE A 304 -10.04 -10.03 14.28
CA ILE A 304 -11.39 -10.33 14.81
C ILE A 304 -11.51 -11.86 14.99
N LYS A 305 -12.00 -12.30 16.15
CA LYS A 305 -12.21 -13.74 16.43
C LYS A 305 -13.70 -14.07 16.38
N ALA A 306 -14.27 -13.94 15.18
CA ALA A 306 -15.64 -14.34 14.91
C ALA A 306 -15.82 -15.87 14.99
N ASN A 307 -17.07 -16.31 15.04
CA ASN A 307 -17.46 -17.71 15.05
C ASN A 307 -18.61 -17.94 14.05
N LEU A 308 -18.39 -18.80 13.05
CA LEU A 308 -19.46 -19.29 12.17
C LEU A 308 -20.21 -20.44 12.84
N ASP A 309 -21.52 -20.30 13.03
CA ASP A 309 -22.39 -21.42 13.43
C ASP A 309 -22.71 -22.31 12.20
N PRO A 310 -22.31 -23.60 12.19
CA PRO A 310 -22.60 -24.50 11.07
C PRO A 310 -24.07 -24.91 10.96
N ALA A 311 -24.92 -24.64 11.98
CA ALA A 311 -26.34 -24.98 11.94
C ALA A 311 -27.21 -23.89 11.30
N THR A 312 -26.96 -22.61 11.60
CA THR A 312 -27.64 -21.47 10.96
C THR A 312 -26.90 -20.90 9.75
N GLY A 313 -25.59 -21.11 9.66
CA GLY A 313 -24.71 -20.45 8.70
C GLY A 313 -24.38 -18.99 9.06
N GLN A 314 -24.73 -18.52 10.26
CA GLN A 314 -24.52 -17.13 10.68
C GLN A 314 -23.18 -16.93 11.40
N THR A 315 -22.55 -15.77 11.21
CA THR A 315 -21.33 -15.35 11.92
C THR A 315 -21.62 -14.46 13.12
N SER A 316 -20.93 -14.69 14.24
CA SER A 316 -21.09 -13.97 15.50
C SER A 316 -19.75 -13.52 16.10
N TRP A 317 -19.76 -12.37 16.79
CA TRP A 317 -18.59 -11.78 17.43
C TRP A 317 -19.01 -10.82 18.55
N ASP A 318 -18.34 -10.89 19.70
CA ASP A 318 -18.68 -10.12 20.91
C ASP A 318 -18.21 -8.65 20.89
N GLY A 319 -17.47 -8.22 19.86
CA GLY A 319 -16.87 -6.88 19.75
C GLY A 319 -15.53 -6.70 20.48
N VAL A 320 -15.00 -7.74 21.15
CA VAL A 320 -13.85 -7.61 22.06
C VAL A 320 -12.82 -8.73 21.90
N THR A 321 -13.26 -9.97 21.72
CA THR A 321 -12.36 -11.13 21.63
C THR A 321 -11.65 -11.15 20.28
N ARG A 322 -10.31 -11.16 20.32
CA ARG A 322 -9.45 -11.15 19.13
C ARG A 322 -8.45 -12.31 19.19
N SER A 323 -7.92 -12.70 18.04
CA SER A 323 -6.87 -13.71 17.90
C SER A 323 -5.53 -13.05 17.56
N SER A 324 -4.41 -13.64 17.99
CA SER A 324 -3.07 -13.06 17.79
C SER A 324 -2.58 -13.21 16.34
N ALA A 325 -1.87 -12.20 15.86
CA ALA A 325 -1.11 -12.20 14.61
C ALA A 325 0.37 -11.81 14.86
N ASN A 326 1.22 -11.94 13.83
CA ASN A 326 2.60 -11.44 13.91
C ASN A 326 2.69 -10.05 13.27
N GLY A 327 3.05 -9.05 14.08
CA GLY A 327 3.19 -7.66 13.66
C GLY A 327 2.72 -6.68 14.73
N THR A 328 2.54 -5.44 14.31
CA THR A 328 2.05 -4.28 15.08
C THR A 328 0.76 -3.75 14.47
N GLU A 329 -0.15 -3.26 15.30
CA GLU A 329 -1.35 -2.53 14.89
C GLU A 329 -1.60 -1.33 15.81
N TYR A 330 -2.20 -0.29 15.27
CA TYR A 330 -2.73 0.85 16.03
C TYR A 330 -4.20 0.60 16.37
N GLU A 331 -4.55 0.68 17.65
CA GLU A 331 -5.95 0.85 18.08
C GLU A 331 -6.22 2.34 18.29
N ILE A 332 -7.14 2.87 17.50
CA ILE A 332 -7.45 4.30 17.36
C ILE A 332 -8.82 4.56 18.00
N ASP A 333 -8.90 5.52 18.92
CA ASP A 333 -10.16 6.00 19.47
C ASP A 333 -10.75 7.08 18.54
N MET A 334 -11.99 6.90 18.11
CA MET A 334 -12.70 7.81 17.19
C MET A 334 -13.82 8.60 17.90
N GLY A 335 -13.92 8.50 19.23
CA GLY A 335 -14.97 9.12 20.04
C GLY A 335 -16.30 8.35 20.02
N ASP A 336 -17.20 8.66 20.95
CA ASP A 336 -18.58 8.11 21.02
C ASP A 336 -18.70 6.56 20.99
N GLY A 337 -17.63 5.85 21.35
CA GLY A 337 -17.56 4.37 21.30
C GLY A 337 -17.13 3.79 19.95
N TRP A 338 -16.86 4.64 18.95
CA TRP A 338 -16.26 4.26 17.67
C TRP A 338 -14.76 3.98 17.82
N LYS A 339 -14.25 3.02 17.04
CA LYS A 339 -12.83 2.68 17.01
C LYS A 339 -12.35 2.33 15.62
N ALA A 340 -11.09 2.58 15.32
CA ALA A 340 -10.39 1.94 14.20
C ALA A 340 -9.24 1.04 14.66
N VAL A 341 -8.91 0.04 13.84
CA VAL A 341 -7.72 -0.79 14.01
C VAL A 341 -6.98 -0.81 12.67
N TYR A 342 -5.80 -0.20 12.62
CA TYR A 342 -4.98 -0.11 11.41
C TYR A 342 -3.67 -0.89 11.55
N ARG A 343 -3.23 -1.52 10.46
CA ARG A 343 -2.01 -2.34 10.38
C ARG A 343 -1.03 -1.70 9.40
N PRO A 344 -0.05 -0.92 9.87
CA PRO A 344 0.82 -0.14 8.99
C PRO A 344 1.64 -1.01 8.04
N TYR A 345 2.02 -0.41 6.93
CA TYR A 345 3.05 -0.89 6.04
C TYR A 345 4.45 -0.64 6.64
N LYS A 346 4.71 0.54 7.22
CA LYS A 346 6.04 0.93 7.70
C LYS A 346 6.56 0.10 8.87
N ASP A 347 5.78 -0.04 9.93
CA ASP A 347 6.22 -0.70 11.18
C ASP A 347 6.12 -2.24 11.14
N ASN A 348 5.53 -2.80 10.08
CA ASN A 348 5.43 -4.23 9.84
C ASN A 348 6.48 -4.68 8.82
N ASP A 349 7.67 -5.04 9.33
CA ASP A 349 8.79 -5.58 8.55
C ASP A 349 8.32 -6.79 7.70
N PRO A 350 8.35 -6.70 6.35
CA PRO A 350 7.88 -7.74 5.48
C PRO A 350 8.72 -9.03 5.54
N ALA A 351 9.93 -9.01 6.11
CA ALA A 351 10.71 -10.24 6.34
C ALA A 351 10.22 -11.05 7.56
N ASN A 352 9.61 -10.40 8.56
CA ASN A 352 9.36 -10.98 9.88
C ASN A 352 7.89 -10.91 10.36
N THR A 353 7.00 -10.20 9.65
CA THR A 353 5.58 -10.04 10.00
C THR A 353 4.64 -10.68 8.97
N GLU A 354 3.36 -10.86 9.32
CA GLU A 354 2.36 -11.43 8.41
C GLU A 354 1.99 -10.41 7.30
N PHE A 355 2.67 -10.50 6.16
CA PHE A 355 2.49 -9.61 5.00
C PHE A 355 1.03 -9.50 4.52
N SER A 356 0.21 -10.54 4.71
CA SER A 356 -1.22 -10.52 4.41
C SER A 356 -2.06 -9.53 5.23
N LEU A 357 -1.50 -8.95 6.30
CA LEU A 357 -2.18 -7.95 7.14
C LEU A 357 -1.71 -6.51 6.90
N ARG A 358 -0.62 -6.28 6.14
CA ARG A 358 -0.11 -4.91 5.87
C ARG A 358 -1.16 -4.11 5.10
N GLY A 359 -1.42 -2.89 5.56
CA GLY A 359 -2.44 -1.98 5.02
C GLY A 359 -3.89 -2.27 5.46
N GLN A 360 -4.16 -3.32 6.23
CA GLN A 360 -5.53 -3.64 6.62
C GLN A 360 -6.09 -2.60 7.61
N LEU A 361 -7.28 -2.09 7.32
CA LEU A 361 -8.07 -1.22 8.19
C LEU A 361 -9.38 -1.92 8.59
N GLU A 362 -9.70 -1.81 9.88
CA GLU A 362 -11.01 -2.10 10.44
C GLU A 362 -11.58 -0.81 11.06
N VAL A 363 -12.83 -0.43 10.74
CA VAL A 363 -13.57 0.61 11.48
C VAL A 363 -14.76 -0.07 12.16
N HIS A 364 -14.93 0.16 13.46
CA HIS A 364 -15.89 -0.50 14.35
C HIS A 364 -16.93 0.50 14.85
N ALA A 365 -18.21 0.20 14.61
CA ALA A 365 -19.31 0.97 15.15
C ALA A 365 -19.65 0.57 16.60
N PRO A 366 -20.33 1.44 17.37
CA PRO A 366 -20.96 1.09 18.64
C PRO A 366 -21.96 -0.07 18.53
N ALA A 367 -22.35 -0.63 19.67
CA ALA A 367 -23.31 -1.72 19.77
C ALA A 367 -24.69 -1.34 19.16
N GLY A 368 -25.07 -2.00 18.06
CA GLY A 368 -26.34 -1.72 17.37
C GLY A 368 -26.28 -1.98 15.87
N ALA A 369 -27.42 -1.78 15.21
CA ALA A 369 -27.54 -1.87 13.77
C ALA A 369 -27.99 -0.53 13.19
N GLY A 370 -27.52 -0.19 11.98
CA GLY A 370 -27.91 1.03 11.27
C GLY A 370 -26.79 2.03 11.02
N HIS A 371 -25.55 1.68 11.36
CA HIS A 371 -24.35 2.51 11.21
C HIS A 371 -23.66 2.31 9.84
N GLY A 372 -24.33 1.68 8.86
CA GLY A 372 -23.71 1.26 7.60
C GLY A 372 -23.22 2.40 6.72
N LYS A 373 -23.83 3.59 6.84
CA LYS A 373 -23.35 4.84 6.24
C LYS A 373 -22.24 5.48 7.06
N ASP A 374 -22.51 5.68 8.36
CA ASP A 374 -21.59 6.25 9.35
C ASP A 374 -20.20 5.58 9.27
N LEU A 375 -20.16 4.25 9.11
CA LEU A 375 -18.94 3.45 8.95
C LEU A 375 -18.06 3.87 7.76
N VAL A 376 -18.67 4.35 6.68
CA VAL A 376 -17.95 4.88 5.50
C VAL A 376 -17.63 6.36 5.71
N GLU A 377 -18.58 7.14 6.22
CA GLU A 377 -18.41 8.58 6.48
C GLU A 377 -17.23 8.86 7.45
N ARG A 378 -17.06 8.01 8.47
CA ARG A 378 -15.95 8.04 9.45
C ARG A 378 -14.55 7.88 8.86
N LEU A 379 -14.40 7.43 7.61
CA LEU A 379 -13.11 7.37 6.92
C LEU A 379 -12.45 8.76 6.75
N GLU A 380 -13.24 9.83 6.71
CA GLU A 380 -12.75 11.22 6.67
C GLU A 380 -11.97 11.61 7.94
N GLN A 381 -12.32 11.03 9.10
CA GLN A 381 -11.55 11.23 10.34
C GLN A 381 -10.16 10.58 10.31
N LEU A 382 -9.90 9.70 9.33
CA LEU A 382 -8.60 9.09 9.04
C LEU A 382 -7.92 9.74 7.82
N HIS A 383 -8.43 10.90 7.36
CA HIS A 383 -8.05 11.58 6.12
C HIS A 383 -8.16 10.71 4.84
N LEU A 384 -9.02 9.69 4.85
CA LEU A 384 -9.26 8.81 3.70
C LEU A 384 -10.56 9.21 2.98
N MET A 385 -10.65 8.85 1.69
CA MET A 385 -11.90 8.98 0.93
C MET A 385 -13.07 8.28 1.63
N ASN A 386 -14.20 9.00 1.77
CA ASN A 386 -15.41 8.55 2.47
C ASN A 386 -16.67 8.51 1.58
N LYS A 387 -16.56 8.88 0.29
CA LYS A 387 -17.69 8.88 -0.64
C LYS A 387 -17.85 7.53 -1.36
N PRO A 388 -19.07 7.02 -1.58
CA PRO A 388 -19.29 5.85 -2.44
C PRO A 388 -18.85 6.12 -3.88
N MET A 389 -18.27 5.12 -4.55
CA MET A 389 -17.70 5.26 -5.90
C MET A 389 -18.76 5.59 -6.98
N THR A 390 -18.49 6.63 -7.77
CA THR A 390 -19.25 7.03 -8.97
C THR A 390 -18.91 6.19 -10.21
N ALA A 391 -19.70 6.33 -11.28
CA ALA A 391 -19.44 5.61 -12.54
C ALA A 391 -18.10 5.99 -13.20
N ALA A 392 -17.73 7.28 -13.18
CA ALA A 392 -16.46 7.76 -13.75
C ALA A 392 -15.23 7.26 -12.96
N GLU A 393 -15.32 7.19 -11.64
CA GLU A 393 -14.28 6.59 -10.80
C GLU A 393 -14.17 5.08 -11.04
N GLY A 394 -15.30 4.40 -11.29
CA GLY A 394 -15.30 3.00 -11.68
C GLY A 394 -14.61 2.74 -13.01
N GLU A 395 -14.75 3.63 -14.00
CA GLU A 395 -14.00 3.52 -15.26
C GLU A 395 -12.49 3.75 -15.04
N TRP A 396 -12.10 4.70 -14.19
CA TRP A 396 -10.70 4.90 -13.79
C TRP A 396 -10.10 3.65 -13.11
N THR A 397 -10.78 3.11 -12.08
CA THR A 397 -10.35 1.91 -11.37
C THR A 397 -10.36 0.67 -12.27
N TYR A 398 -11.32 0.54 -13.19
CA TYR A 398 -11.35 -0.51 -14.22
C TYR A 398 -10.13 -0.44 -15.17
N LEU A 399 -9.77 0.75 -15.63
CA LEU A 399 -8.61 0.98 -16.50
C LEU A 399 -7.30 0.68 -15.75
N ALA A 400 -7.12 1.17 -14.53
CA ALA A 400 -5.95 0.87 -13.69
C ALA A 400 -5.80 -0.65 -13.44
N ASN A 401 -6.90 -1.32 -13.10
CA ASN A 401 -6.94 -2.78 -12.94
C ASN A 401 -6.59 -3.51 -14.25
N ASN A 402 -7.08 -3.06 -15.40
CA ASN A 402 -6.78 -3.67 -16.69
C ASN A 402 -5.32 -3.46 -17.13
N ILE A 403 -4.74 -2.28 -16.90
CA ILE A 403 -3.32 -2.01 -17.12
C ILE A 403 -2.48 -3.06 -16.38
N ARG A 404 -2.73 -3.24 -15.08
CA ARG A 404 -2.00 -4.19 -14.21
C ARG A 404 -2.25 -5.66 -14.54
N ALA A 405 -3.48 -6.01 -14.94
CA ALA A 405 -3.87 -7.38 -15.30
C ALA A 405 -3.30 -7.83 -16.65
N GLN A 406 -3.14 -6.90 -17.59
CA GLN A 406 -2.60 -7.16 -18.93
C GLN A 406 -1.08 -6.91 -19.02
N GLY A 407 -0.49 -6.18 -18.08
CA GLY A 407 0.95 -5.86 -18.05
C GLY A 407 1.31 -4.67 -18.94
N LEU A 408 0.42 -3.68 -19.05
CA LEU A 408 0.55 -2.54 -19.96
C LEU A 408 1.36 -1.38 -19.39
N GLU A 409 1.83 -1.45 -18.14
CA GLU A 409 2.63 -0.40 -17.48
C GLU A 409 3.88 -0.02 -18.30
N GLY A 410 4.50 -1.01 -18.95
CA GLY A 410 5.66 -0.85 -19.82
C GLY A 410 5.34 -0.53 -21.29
N SER A 411 4.06 -0.40 -21.66
CA SER A 411 3.65 -0.16 -23.05
C SER A 411 3.97 1.26 -23.52
N ALA A 412 4.29 1.40 -24.81
CA ALA A 412 4.62 2.69 -25.40
C ALA A 412 3.48 3.70 -25.22
N GLY A 413 3.81 4.88 -24.68
CA GLY A 413 2.84 5.94 -24.37
C GLY A 413 2.16 5.84 -22.99
N MET A 414 2.11 4.66 -22.36
CA MET A 414 1.38 4.47 -21.09
C MET A 414 1.88 5.39 -19.97
N LYS A 415 3.21 5.41 -19.75
CA LYS A 415 3.84 6.30 -18.75
C LYS A 415 3.49 7.78 -19.00
N GLY A 416 3.56 8.24 -20.25
CA GLY A 416 3.24 9.62 -20.62
C GLY A 416 1.75 9.97 -20.46
N ALA A 417 0.86 9.01 -20.63
CA ALA A 417 -0.57 9.16 -20.36
C ALA A 417 -0.86 9.29 -18.85
N MET A 418 -0.21 8.48 -18.02
CA MET A 418 -0.31 8.62 -16.55
C MET A 418 0.30 9.95 -16.06
N GLU A 419 1.45 10.36 -16.60
CA GLU A 419 2.07 11.66 -16.31
C GLU A 419 1.16 12.84 -16.73
N THR A 420 0.45 12.70 -17.85
CA THR A 420 -0.53 13.69 -18.31
C THR A 420 -1.78 13.71 -17.43
N ALA A 421 -2.30 12.54 -17.03
CA ALA A 421 -3.44 12.43 -16.13
C ALA A 421 -3.15 13.05 -14.74
N GLN A 422 -1.91 12.94 -14.24
CA GLN A 422 -1.49 13.66 -13.04
C GLN A 422 -1.36 15.18 -13.29
N GLY A 423 -0.64 15.59 -14.34
CA GLY A 423 -0.42 17.01 -14.64
C GLY A 423 -1.71 17.79 -14.92
N LEU A 424 -2.74 17.15 -15.46
CA LEU A 424 -4.09 17.72 -15.59
C LEU A 424 -4.71 18.06 -14.22
N GLN A 425 -4.54 17.18 -13.22
CA GLN A 425 -5.03 17.42 -11.86
C GLN A 425 -4.26 18.56 -11.18
N ASP A 426 -2.94 18.60 -11.34
CA ASP A 426 -2.10 19.67 -10.80
C ASP A 426 -2.46 21.05 -11.41
N LEU A 427 -2.79 21.09 -12.70
CA LEU A 427 -3.30 22.29 -13.38
C LEU A 427 -4.69 22.69 -12.86
N GLN A 428 -5.59 21.73 -12.63
CA GLN A 428 -6.93 22.00 -12.12
C GLN A 428 -6.89 22.53 -10.67
N VAL A 429 -5.97 22.03 -9.83
CA VAL A 429 -5.68 22.60 -8.50
C VAL A 429 -5.20 24.04 -8.64
N GLN A 430 -4.24 24.32 -9.52
CA GLN A 430 -3.75 25.68 -9.75
C GLN A 430 -4.88 26.62 -10.21
N GLU A 431 -5.77 26.17 -11.09
CA GLU A 431 -6.90 26.99 -11.53
C GLU A 431 -7.82 27.36 -10.36
N ILE A 432 -8.25 26.39 -9.56
CA ILE A 432 -9.16 26.62 -8.42
C ILE A 432 -8.48 27.49 -7.33
N VAL A 433 -7.17 27.32 -7.10
CA VAL A 433 -6.39 28.20 -6.22
C VAL A 433 -6.36 29.64 -6.73
N HIS A 434 -6.22 29.87 -8.04
CA HIS A 434 -6.29 31.23 -8.60
C HIS A 434 -7.72 31.80 -8.52
N GLN A 435 -8.75 31.01 -8.83
CA GLN A 435 -10.16 31.40 -8.71
C GLN A 435 -10.55 31.78 -7.26
N ARG A 436 -9.91 31.16 -6.26
CA ARG A 436 -10.17 31.38 -4.83
C ARG A 436 -9.06 32.14 -4.09
N MET A 437 -8.14 32.78 -4.81
CA MET A 437 -6.97 33.42 -4.19
C MET A 437 -7.36 34.46 -3.14
N GLU A 438 -8.44 35.22 -3.37
CA GLU A 438 -8.92 36.24 -2.43
C GLU A 438 -9.51 35.68 -1.13
N SER A 439 -10.08 34.46 -1.14
CA SER A 439 -10.60 33.80 0.06
C SER A 439 -9.58 32.88 0.76
N LEU A 440 -8.49 32.51 0.06
CA LEU A 440 -7.34 31.83 0.65
C LEU A 440 -6.35 32.81 1.32
N MET A 441 -6.28 34.06 0.86
CA MET A 441 -5.43 35.09 1.46
C MET A 441 -5.94 35.51 2.84
N GLY A 442 -5.11 35.32 3.86
CA GLY A 442 -5.41 35.72 5.24
C GLY A 442 -5.96 34.62 6.13
N LEU A 443 -6.15 33.41 5.60
CA LEU A 443 -6.30 32.20 6.42
C LEU A 443 -5.01 31.95 7.23
N ASP A 444 -5.17 31.37 8.42
CA ASP A 444 -4.05 30.77 9.16
C ASP A 444 -3.58 29.45 8.50
N SER A 445 -2.52 28.85 9.05
CA SER A 445 -1.93 27.60 8.54
C SER A 445 -2.96 26.49 8.37
N ASP A 446 -3.85 26.33 9.34
CA ASP A 446 -4.60 25.10 9.52
C ASP A 446 -5.93 25.19 8.75
N ALA A 447 -6.53 26.40 8.74
CA ALA A 447 -7.59 26.76 7.81
C ALA A 447 -7.11 26.72 6.35
N LEU A 448 -5.89 27.17 6.04
CA LEU A 448 -5.33 27.10 4.69
C LEU A 448 -5.08 25.64 4.26
N GLN A 449 -4.50 24.80 5.13
CA GLN A 449 -4.33 23.37 4.85
C GLN A 449 -5.69 22.68 4.61
N THR A 450 -6.70 22.98 5.41
CA THR A 450 -8.06 22.46 5.25
C THR A 450 -8.68 22.89 3.92
N ALA A 451 -8.54 24.16 3.55
CA ALA A 451 -9.00 24.68 2.26
C ALA A 451 -8.25 24.02 1.08
N MET A 452 -6.93 23.82 1.20
CA MET A 452 -6.13 23.14 0.18
C MET A 452 -6.48 21.65 0.05
N LYS A 453 -6.71 20.91 1.15
CA LYS A 453 -7.21 19.52 1.13
C LYS A 453 -8.54 19.44 0.35
N ARG A 454 -9.49 20.38 0.58
CA ARG A 454 -10.76 20.47 -0.17
C ARG A 454 -10.57 20.81 -1.66
N ILE A 455 -9.68 21.74 -2.01
CA ILE A 455 -9.40 22.10 -3.40
C ILE A 455 -8.82 20.93 -4.20
N HIS A 456 -7.96 20.10 -3.59
CA HIS A 456 -7.44 18.90 -4.25
C HIS A 456 -8.53 17.87 -4.56
N LEU A 457 -9.52 17.69 -3.68
CA LEU A 457 -10.67 16.82 -3.93
C LEU A 457 -11.51 17.33 -5.10
N GLU A 458 -11.89 18.61 -5.09
CA GLU A 458 -12.68 19.22 -6.16
C GLU A 458 -11.96 19.19 -7.52
N ALA A 459 -10.65 19.47 -7.54
CA ALA A 459 -9.83 19.35 -8.74
C ALA A 459 -9.81 17.93 -9.29
N SER A 460 -9.70 16.93 -8.41
CA SER A 460 -9.71 15.50 -8.77
C SER A 460 -11.03 15.09 -9.41
N HIS A 461 -12.16 15.58 -8.87
CA HIS A 461 -13.50 15.34 -9.43
C HIS A 461 -13.65 15.98 -10.82
N LYS A 462 -13.40 17.29 -10.94
CA LYS A 462 -13.60 18.05 -12.19
C LYS A 462 -12.78 17.51 -13.37
N VAL A 463 -11.57 17.04 -13.10
CA VAL A 463 -10.64 16.57 -14.13
C VAL A 463 -10.75 15.08 -14.47
N LEU A 464 -11.51 14.31 -13.69
CA LEU A 464 -11.62 12.86 -13.82
C LEU A 464 -12.04 12.38 -15.22
N PRO A 465 -13.02 13.00 -15.93
CA PRO A 465 -13.37 12.58 -17.28
C PRO A 465 -12.20 12.69 -18.28
N MET A 466 -11.36 13.71 -18.13
CA MET A 466 -10.16 13.91 -18.96
C MET A 466 -9.06 12.91 -18.60
N LYS A 467 -8.86 12.61 -17.29
CA LYS A 467 -7.94 11.55 -16.83
C LYS A 467 -8.34 10.20 -17.43
N VAL A 468 -9.62 9.86 -17.37
CA VAL A 468 -10.19 8.63 -17.94
C VAL A 468 -9.99 8.59 -19.45
N GLU A 469 -10.30 9.66 -20.19
CA GLU A 469 -10.10 9.70 -21.64
C GLU A 469 -8.63 9.46 -22.04
N VAL A 470 -7.70 10.21 -21.44
CA VAL A 470 -6.25 10.11 -21.72
C VAL A 470 -5.71 8.70 -21.46
N VAL A 471 -6.09 8.08 -20.34
CA VAL A 471 -5.65 6.72 -19.99
C VAL A 471 -6.33 5.67 -20.87
N ARG A 472 -7.63 5.79 -21.14
CA ARG A 472 -8.37 4.88 -22.03
C ARG A 472 -7.81 4.87 -23.45
N ASP A 473 -7.41 6.03 -23.96
CA ASP A 473 -6.82 6.17 -25.29
C ASP A 473 -5.39 5.59 -25.36
N ALA A 474 -4.64 5.57 -24.25
CA ALA A 474 -3.37 4.86 -24.13
C ALA A 474 -3.54 3.34 -23.97
N VAL A 475 -4.50 2.89 -23.17
CA VAL A 475 -4.89 1.46 -23.01
C VAL A 475 -5.34 0.87 -24.33
N ALA A 476 -6.13 1.61 -25.12
CA ALA A 476 -6.56 1.22 -26.46
C ALA A 476 -5.36 0.95 -27.39
N LYS A 477 -4.46 1.93 -27.53
CA LYS A 477 -3.25 1.81 -28.36
C LYS A 477 -2.32 0.69 -27.89
N ALA A 478 -2.19 0.50 -26.58
CA ALA A 478 -1.38 -0.56 -25.98
C ALA A 478 -1.97 -1.98 -26.19
N SER A 479 -3.29 -2.11 -26.34
CA SER A 479 -3.99 -3.40 -26.51
C SER A 479 -4.45 -3.69 -27.95
N GLY A 480 -4.22 -2.76 -28.88
CA GLY A 480 -4.38 -2.95 -30.33
C GLY A 480 -5.64 -2.35 -30.95
N PHE A 481 -6.36 -1.49 -30.24
CA PHE A 481 -7.47 -0.68 -30.76
C PHE A 481 -6.95 0.65 -31.33
N ALA A 482 -7.69 1.26 -32.26
CA ALA A 482 -7.32 2.54 -32.88
C ALA A 482 -7.54 3.76 -31.96
N SER A 483 -8.52 3.70 -31.06
CA SER A 483 -8.80 4.76 -30.07
C SER A 483 -9.50 4.24 -28.82
N GLY A 484 -9.51 5.05 -27.76
CA GLY A 484 -10.24 4.81 -26.52
C GLY A 484 -11.75 4.72 -26.73
N ALA A 485 -12.29 5.37 -27.77
CA ALA A 485 -13.69 5.26 -28.15
C ALA A 485 -14.01 3.90 -28.81
N GLU A 486 -13.09 3.33 -29.60
CA GLU A 486 -13.25 1.97 -30.13
C GLU A 486 -13.14 0.91 -29.01
N LEU A 487 -12.21 1.10 -28.08
CA LEU A 487 -12.09 0.27 -26.87
C LEU A 487 -13.38 0.31 -26.04
N ALA A 488 -13.91 1.51 -25.76
CA ALA A 488 -15.16 1.70 -25.00
C ALA A 488 -16.38 1.07 -25.69
N ALA A 489 -16.41 1.06 -27.03
CA ALA A 489 -17.46 0.42 -27.82
C ALA A 489 -17.26 -1.10 -27.99
N SER A 490 -16.17 -1.68 -27.45
CA SER A 490 -15.86 -3.10 -27.66
C SER A 490 -16.71 -4.03 -26.75
N PRO A 491 -17.15 -5.21 -27.22
CA PRO A 491 -18.04 -6.10 -26.45
C PRO A 491 -17.49 -6.71 -25.15
N GLY A 492 -16.26 -6.35 -24.74
CA GLY A 492 -15.67 -6.78 -23.47
C GLY A 492 -15.35 -5.62 -22.52
N TYR A 493 -15.68 -4.38 -22.88
CA TYR A 493 -15.41 -3.21 -22.07
C TYR A 493 -16.56 -2.97 -21.08
N GLU A 494 -16.37 -3.41 -19.85
CA GLU A 494 -17.37 -3.41 -18.79
C GLU A 494 -16.82 -2.64 -17.56
N PRO A 495 -16.86 -1.29 -17.55
CA PRO A 495 -16.31 -0.46 -16.48
C PRO A 495 -17.15 -0.47 -15.18
N THR A 496 -17.82 -1.58 -14.91
CA THR A 496 -18.70 -1.81 -13.75
C THR A 496 -18.37 -3.20 -13.19
N PRO A 497 -18.11 -3.35 -11.88
CA PRO A 497 -17.74 -4.64 -11.32
C PRO A 497 -18.97 -5.55 -11.17
N SER A 498 -18.74 -6.86 -11.25
CA SER A 498 -19.76 -7.87 -10.97
C SER A 498 -20.17 -7.83 -9.50
N THR A 499 -21.46 -7.66 -9.23
CA THR A 499 -22.05 -7.61 -7.88
C THR A 499 -22.68 -8.94 -7.43
N GLY A 500 -22.81 -9.91 -8.33
CA GLY A 500 -23.57 -11.14 -8.06
C GLY A 500 -22.86 -12.20 -7.21
N GLY A 501 -21.54 -12.09 -7.02
CA GLY A 501 -20.68 -13.17 -6.50
C GLY A 501 -20.29 -13.07 -5.01
N LYS A 502 -21.07 -12.37 -4.17
CA LYS A 502 -20.77 -12.03 -2.75
C LYS A 502 -19.51 -11.17 -2.52
N TRP A 503 -18.58 -11.13 -3.47
CA TRP A 503 -17.51 -10.15 -3.60
C TRP A 503 -17.64 -9.41 -4.93
N LEU A 504 -17.03 -8.23 -4.99
CA LEU A 504 -16.94 -7.44 -6.22
C LEU A 504 -15.77 -7.95 -7.06
N THR A 505 -15.99 -8.13 -8.37
CA THR A 505 -14.92 -8.52 -9.30
C THR A 505 -14.94 -7.65 -10.55
N TRP A 506 -13.80 -7.05 -10.88
CA TRP A 506 -13.60 -6.27 -12.10
C TRP A 506 -13.25 -7.20 -13.27
N SER A 507 -13.83 -6.97 -14.45
CA SER A 507 -13.58 -7.81 -15.62
C SER A 507 -12.37 -7.34 -16.45
N ARG A 508 -11.95 -8.15 -17.43
CA ARG A 508 -10.87 -7.83 -18.37
C ARG A 508 -11.35 -7.85 -19.81
N PHE A 509 -11.23 -6.73 -20.52
CA PHE A 509 -11.65 -6.69 -21.93
C PHE A 509 -10.84 -7.62 -22.84
N ASP A 510 -9.57 -7.91 -22.51
CA ASP A 510 -8.73 -8.85 -23.27
C ASP A 510 -9.18 -10.32 -23.16
N VAL A 511 -10.03 -10.64 -22.18
CA VAL A 511 -10.62 -11.98 -22.00
C VAL A 511 -12.12 -11.98 -22.30
N THR A 512 -12.91 -11.05 -21.76
CA THR A 512 -14.36 -10.98 -22.01
C THR A 512 -14.64 -10.84 -23.51
N GLY A 513 -13.95 -9.91 -24.19
CA GLY A 513 -14.10 -9.71 -25.64
C GLY A 513 -13.52 -10.83 -26.51
N LYS A 514 -12.70 -11.74 -25.94
CA LYS A 514 -11.98 -12.81 -26.66
C LYS A 514 -12.19 -14.21 -26.05
N LYS A 515 -13.34 -14.43 -25.39
CA LYS A 515 -13.62 -15.63 -24.58
C LYS A 515 -13.34 -16.95 -25.31
N ALA A 516 -13.66 -17.03 -26.60
CA ALA A 516 -13.41 -18.20 -27.45
C ALA A 516 -11.91 -18.50 -27.68
N GLU A 517 -11.04 -17.49 -27.71
CA GLU A 517 -9.58 -17.69 -27.82
C GLU A 517 -9.02 -18.29 -26.53
N VAL A 518 -9.46 -17.79 -25.37
CA VAL A 518 -9.04 -18.29 -24.05
C VAL A 518 -9.56 -19.71 -23.82
N GLN A 519 -10.83 -20.00 -24.14
CA GLN A 519 -11.36 -21.37 -24.18
C GLN A 519 -10.55 -22.28 -25.12
N GLY A 520 -10.12 -21.77 -26.27
CA GLY A 520 -9.25 -22.48 -27.21
C GLY A 520 -7.86 -22.80 -26.64
N ALA A 521 -7.24 -21.86 -25.92
CA ALA A 521 -5.94 -22.03 -25.29
C ALA A 521 -5.96 -23.02 -24.11
N PHE A 522 -7.03 -22.99 -23.31
CA PHE A 522 -7.25 -23.93 -22.21
C PHE A 522 -7.81 -25.30 -22.64
N LYS A 523 -7.99 -25.57 -23.95
CA LYS A 523 -8.54 -26.83 -24.44
C LYS A 523 -7.78 -28.06 -23.92
N GLY A 524 -8.49 -28.97 -23.26
CA GLY A 524 -7.90 -30.15 -22.61
C GLY A 524 -7.25 -29.86 -21.25
N ARG A 525 -7.52 -28.69 -20.67
CA ARG A 525 -7.18 -28.31 -19.29
C ARG A 525 -8.40 -27.77 -18.55
N SER A 526 -8.32 -27.78 -17.23
CA SER A 526 -9.29 -27.20 -16.30
C SER A 526 -8.56 -26.49 -15.16
N LEU A 527 -9.25 -25.57 -14.47
CA LEU A 527 -8.80 -25.08 -13.16
C LEU A 527 -9.39 -25.96 -12.07
N THR A 528 -8.62 -26.25 -11.02
CA THR A 528 -9.04 -27.16 -9.95
C THR A 528 -8.68 -26.64 -8.56
N HIS A 529 -9.59 -26.78 -7.59
CA HIS A 529 -9.32 -26.61 -6.16
C HIS A 529 -9.53 -27.95 -5.44
N ASN A 530 -8.64 -28.31 -4.50
CA ASN A 530 -8.76 -29.52 -3.70
C ASN A 530 -8.87 -29.14 -2.22
N LEU A 531 -9.94 -29.59 -1.57
CA LEU A 531 -10.12 -29.44 -0.12
C LEU A 531 -9.16 -30.43 0.56
N ASN A 532 -8.25 -29.92 1.39
CA ASN A 532 -7.24 -30.74 2.07
C ASN A 532 -7.56 -31.00 3.55
N GLY A 533 -8.46 -30.22 4.15
CA GLY A 533 -8.99 -30.44 5.51
C GLY A 533 -10.42 -29.95 5.74
N GLY A 534 -11.09 -29.40 4.71
CA GLY A 534 -12.47 -28.90 4.79
C GLY A 534 -13.50 -29.85 4.18
N ASP A 535 -14.76 -29.68 4.58
CA ASP A 535 -15.92 -30.41 4.06
C ASP A 535 -16.64 -29.63 2.94
N LEU A 536 -17.08 -30.34 1.90
CA LEU A 536 -17.80 -29.75 0.76
C LEU A 536 -19.19 -29.21 1.15
N ALA A 537 -19.91 -29.85 2.07
CA ALA A 537 -21.23 -29.39 2.47
C ALA A 537 -21.17 -28.07 3.24
N SER A 538 -20.17 -27.89 4.08
CA SER A 538 -19.86 -26.66 4.81
C SER A 538 -19.42 -25.53 3.86
N LEU A 539 -18.56 -25.83 2.88
CA LEU A 539 -18.11 -24.86 1.87
C LEU A 539 -19.27 -24.39 0.97
N LEU A 540 -20.17 -25.30 0.58
CA LEU A 540 -21.39 -24.96 -0.17
C LEU A 540 -22.51 -24.43 0.75
N GLY A 541 -22.30 -24.45 2.08
CA GLY A 541 -23.13 -23.78 3.07
C GLY A 541 -22.95 -22.26 2.98
N THR A 542 -21.70 -21.78 3.05
CA THR A 542 -21.35 -20.36 2.82
C THR A 542 -21.53 -19.94 1.36
N GLY A 543 -21.43 -20.89 0.42
CA GLY A 543 -21.60 -20.65 -1.01
C GLY A 543 -20.39 -20.02 -1.71
N VAL A 544 -19.26 -19.91 -1.02
CA VAL A 544 -18.07 -19.22 -1.52
C VAL A 544 -16.77 -19.93 -1.14
N LEU A 545 -15.80 -19.95 -2.05
CA LEU A 545 -14.43 -20.35 -1.75
C LEU A 545 -13.67 -19.11 -1.28
N ALA A 546 -13.46 -18.97 0.03
CA ALA A 546 -12.83 -17.81 0.65
C ALA A 546 -11.33 -18.00 0.95
N SER A 547 -10.56 -16.91 0.84
CA SER A 547 -9.13 -16.84 1.20
C SER A 547 -8.90 -17.07 2.69
N THR A 548 -7.65 -17.31 3.11
CA THR A 548 -7.33 -17.57 4.52
C THR A 548 -7.69 -16.40 5.43
N GLU A 549 -7.48 -15.15 4.99
CA GLU A 549 -7.91 -13.96 5.75
C GLU A 549 -9.44 -13.76 5.71
N LYS A 550 -10.11 -13.98 4.57
CA LYS A 550 -11.57 -13.90 4.51
C LYS A 550 -12.25 -15.02 5.32
N ARG A 551 -11.67 -16.22 5.42
CA ARG A 551 -12.13 -17.29 6.34
C ARG A 551 -12.06 -16.84 7.81
N ALA A 552 -10.99 -16.16 8.23
CA ALA A 552 -10.89 -15.63 9.58
C ALA A 552 -11.97 -14.57 9.88
N VAL A 553 -12.23 -13.67 8.93
CA VAL A 553 -13.35 -12.70 8.99
C VAL A 553 -14.70 -13.40 9.10
N MET A 554 -14.96 -14.44 8.30
CA MET A 554 -16.21 -15.21 8.35
C MET A 554 -16.42 -15.96 9.68
N GLY A 555 -15.40 -16.08 10.54
CA GLY A 555 -15.43 -16.90 11.75
C GLY A 555 -15.16 -18.39 11.50
N ILE A 556 -14.51 -18.72 10.39
CA ILE A 556 -14.11 -20.09 10.03
C ILE A 556 -12.71 -20.37 10.59
N GLY A 557 -12.57 -21.51 11.28
CA GLY A 557 -11.29 -21.92 11.87
C GLY A 557 -10.18 -22.18 10.85
N GLY A 558 -8.93 -21.95 11.28
CA GLY A 558 -7.73 -22.31 10.51
C GLY A 558 -7.46 -23.82 10.50
N GLY A 559 -6.51 -24.23 9.66
CA GLY A 559 -6.15 -25.63 9.41
C GLY A 559 -6.99 -26.32 8.32
N LEU A 560 -7.85 -25.57 7.61
CA LEU A 560 -8.63 -26.08 6.47
C LEU A 560 -7.88 -25.93 5.15
N GLY A 561 -7.09 -24.86 5.02
CA GLY A 561 -6.16 -24.64 3.94
C GLY A 561 -4.86 -25.42 4.11
N MET A 562 -4.12 -25.59 3.01
CA MET A 562 -2.76 -26.12 3.02
C MET A 562 -1.79 -24.96 3.18
N SER A 563 -0.81 -25.10 4.08
CA SER A 563 0.28 -24.13 4.26
C SER A 563 -0.13 -22.72 4.75
N GLU A 564 -1.30 -22.56 5.38
CA GLU A 564 -1.89 -21.26 5.76
C GLU A 564 -0.93 -20.26 6.43
N GLN A 565 0.04 -20.71 7.23
CA GLN A 565 1.01 -19.81 7.87
C GLN A 565 2.09 -19.29 6.91
N ALA A 566 2.48 -20.07 5.89
CA ALA A 566 3.36 -19.60 4.83
C ALA A 566 2.63 -18.56 3.98
N ASP A 567 1.38 -18.84 3.58
CA ASP A 567 0.53 -17.95 2.78
C ASP A 567 0.43 -16.54 3.39
N LYS A 568 0.41 -16.41 4.72
CA LYS A 568 0.38 -15.10 5.40
C LYS A 568 1.69 -14.34 5.28
N MET A 569 2.82 -15.02 5.42
CA MET A 569 4.16 -14.43 5.30
C MET A 569 4.47 -14.04 3.85
N THR A 570 3.96 -14.79 2.87
CA THR A 570 4.15 -14.55 1.43
C THR A 570 3.18 -13.52 0.85
N GLY A 571 2.06 -13.27 1.53
CA GLY A 571 0.92 -12.46 1.08
C GLY A 571 -0.19 -13.25 0.37
N GLY A 572 0.03 -14.54 0.07
CA GLY A 572 -0.94 -15.43 -0.56
C GLY A 572 -2.23 -15.64 0.24
N ALA A 573 -2.25 -15.43 1.56
CA ALA A 573 -3.41 -15.65 2.44
C ALA A 573 -4.62 -14.75 2.12
N ASN A 574 -4.41 -13.65 1.39
CA ASN A 574 -5.49 -12.81 0.85
C ASN A 574 -6.13 -13.38 -0.43
N SER A 575 -5.65 -14.52 -0.93
CA SER A 575 -6.10 -15.16 -2.18
C SER A 575 -6.61 -16.59 -1.99
N VAL A 576 -7.32 -17.12 -3.00
CA VAL A 576 -7.66 -18.54 -3.13
C VAL A 576 -6.91 -19.19 -4.28
N PHE A 577 -6.47 -20.42 -4.05
CA PHE A 577 -5.51 -21.12 -4.88
C PHE A 577 -6.20 -22.14 -5.79
N LEU A 578 -6.16 -21.91 -7.10
CA LEU A 578 -6.50 -22.91 -8.12
C LEU A 578 -5.24 -23.45 -8.78
N ARG A 579 -5.35 -24.65 -9.36
CA ARG A 579 -4.25 -25.28 -10.13
C ARG A 579 -4.72 -25.69 -11.52
N VAL A 580 -3.95 -25.36 -12.55
CA VAL A 580 -4.15 -25.84 -13.92
C VAL A 580 -3.85 -27.33 -13.96
N LYS A 581 -4.81 -28.14 -14.42
CA LYS A 581 -4.68 -29.59 -14.61
C LYS A 581 -5.16 -29.98 -16.02
N LYS A 582 -4.74 -31.15 -16.50
CA LYS A 582 -5.25 -31.72 -17.76
C LYS A 582 -6.64 -32.32 -17.51
N THR A 583 -7.60 -32.09 -18.41
CA THR A 583 -8.96 -32.64 -18.34
C THR A 583 -9.29 -33.39 -19.66
N PRO A 584 -9.98 -34.55 -19.62
CA PRO A 584 -10.41 -35.27 -18.43
C PRO A 584 -9.22 -35.93 -17.70
N SER A 585 -9.33 -35.95 -16.38
CA SER A 585 -8.58 -36.81 -15.47
C SER A 585 -9.57 -37.31 -14.42
N SER A 586 -9.48 -38.56 -13.99
CA SER A 586 -10.23 -39.03 -12.81
C SER A 586 -9.62 -38.37 -11.56
N PRO A 587 -10.39 -37.54 -10.82
CA PRO A 587 -9.92 -36.84 -9.64
C PRO A 587 -10.32 -37.60 -8.38
N GLY A 588 -9.54 -37.44 -7.30
CA GLY A 588 -10.08 -37.69 -5.98
C GLY A 588 -11.20 -36.68 -5.64
N GLY A 589 -12.18 -37.13 -4.87
CA GLY A 589 -13.25 -36.30 -4.31
C GLY A 589 -12.74 -35.21 -3.38
N GLY A 590 -13.63 -34.32 -2.94
CA GLY A 590 -13.26 -33.10 -2.24
C GLY A 590 -12.72 -32.04 -3.20
N ARG A 591 -13.28 -31.96 -4.42
CA ARG A 591 -12.69 -31.15 -5.51
C ARG A 591 -13.71 -30.30 -6.27
N LEU A 592 -13.34 -29.05 -6.51
CA LEU A 592 -14.03 -28.11 -7.40
C LEU A 592 -13.27 -28.05 -8.74
N ILE A 593 -13.99 -28.09 -9.87
CA ILE A 593 -13.40 -28.11 -11.21
C ILE A 593 -14.11 -27.13 -12.14
N TRP A 594 -13.34 -26.24 -12.78
CA TRP A 594 -13.79 -25.37 -13.86
C TRP A 594 -13.23 -25.88 -15.19
N ASP A 595 -14.07 -26.59 -15.95
CA ASP A 595 -13.74 -27.11 -17.29
C ASP A 595 -13.85 -26.05 -18.38
N ASP A 596 -14.49 -24.91 -18.08
CA ASP A 596 -14.26 -23.65 -18.78
C ASP A 596 -13.52 -22.66 -17.85
N PRO A 597 -12.17 -22.59 -17.92
CA PRO A 597 -11.37 -21.61 -17.20
C PRO A 597 -11.71 -20.15 -17.52
N SER A 598 -12.34 -19.84 -18.66
CA SER A 598 -12.63 -18.45 -19.03
C SER A 598 -13.66 -17.77 -18.13
N VAL A 599 -14.49 -18.56 -17.43
CA VAL A 599 -15.41 -18.09 -16.36
C VAL A 599 -14.67 -17.36 -15.24
N LEU A 600 -13.43 -17.74 -14.93
CA LEU A 600 -12.61 -17.09 -13.90
C LEU A 600 -11.49 -16.23 -14.49
N MET A 601 -10.90 -16.64 -15.62
CA MET A 601 -9.84 -15.88 -16.29
C MET A 601 -10.31 -14.51 -16.82
N GLN A 602 -11.62 -14.24 -16.82
CA GLN A 602 -12.20 -12.93 -17.12
C GLN A 602 -12.03 -11.88 -15.99
N ARG A 603 -11.67 -12.26 -14.76
CA ARG A 603 -11.43 -11.31 -13.64
C ARG A 603 -10.06 -10.62 -13.75
N SER A 604 -9.90 -9.38 -13.30
CA SER A 604 -8.61 -8.66 -13.33
C SER A 604 -7.69 -8.96 -12.14
N ASP A 605 -8.21 -9.56 -11.07
CA ASP A 605 -7.59 -9.61 -9.74
C ASP A 605 -6.60 -10.77 -9.52
N TYR A 606 -6.38 -11.63 -10.51
CA TYR A 606 -5.53 -12.81 -10.37
C TYR A 606 -4.07 -12.62 -10.80
N TYR A 607 -3.23 -13.51 -10.28
CA TYR A 607 -1.86 -13.75 -10.70
C TYR A 607 -1.52 -15.23 -10.54
N ALA A 608 -0.43 -15.69 -11.15
CA ALA A 608 -0.14 -17.12 -11.27
C ALA A 608 1.35 -17.43 -11.35
N TYR A 609 1.73 -18.63 -10.90
CA TYR A 609 3.07 -19.22 -10.95
C TYR A 609 3.03 -20.64 -11.54
N ASN A 610 4.00 -21.01 -12.39
CA ASN A 610 4.10 -22.37 -12.96
C ASN A 610 4.82 -23.36 -12.01
N GLY A 611 4.90 -23.04 -10.73
CA GLY A 611 5.52 -23.82 -9.66
C GLY A 611 4.91 -23.46 -8.31
N ASP A 612 5.42 -24.08 -7.25
CA ASP A 612 4.98 -23.85 -5.87
C ASP A 612 5.61 -22.57 -5.32
N HIS A 613 4.82 -21.54 -5.01
CA HIS A 613 5.32 -20.25 -4.52
C HIS A 613 4.55 -19.75 -3.29
N TYR A 614 3.58 -20.51 -2.77
CA TYR A 614 2.69 -20.11 -1.67
C TYR A 614 2.00 -18.77 -1.95
N GLY A 615 1.69 -18.50 -3.23
CA GLY A 615 1.09 -17.23 -3.66
C GLY A 615 1.94 -15.99 -3.39
N ALA A 616 3.27 -16.09 -3.44
CA ALA A 616 4.14 -14.98 -3.03
C ALA A 616 3.98 -13.70 -3.85
N ILE A 617 3.68 -12.62 -3.13
CA ILE A 617 3.70 -11.22 -3.59
C ILE A 617 4.67 -10.35 -2.77
N ASN A 618 5.08 -10.81 -1.58
CA ASN A 618 6.03 -10.15 -0.68
C ASN A 618 7.48 -10.17 -1.25
N PRO A 619 8.07 -9.03 -1.65
CA PRO A 619 9.41 -8.99 -2.24
C PRO A 619 10.56 -9.39 -1.30
N ALA A 620 10.34 -9.36 0.02
CA ALA A 620 11.33 -9.78 1.02
C ALA A 620 11.34 -11.31 1.25
N HIS A 621 10.34 -12.04 0.75
CA HIS A 621 10.22 -13.48 0.97
C HIS A 621 10.93 -14.30 -0.11
N HIS A 622 11.70 -15.32 0.29
CA HIS A 622 12.54 -16.13 -0.63
C HIS A 622 11.77 -16.84 -1.77
N ASN A 623 10.46 -17.10 -1.60
CA ASN A 623 9.61 -17.66 -2.65
C ASN A 623 9.08 -16.62 -3.66
N TYR A 624 9.31 -15.33 -3.46
CA TYR A 624 8.90 -14.31 -4.42
C TYR A 624 9.84 -14.27 -5.63
N ASN A 625 9.27 -14.18 -6.83
CA ASN A 625 10.04 -13.99 -8.06
C ASN A 625 9.25 -13.19 -9.09
N ALA A 626 9.63 -11.91 -9.26
CA ALA A 626 9.02 -10.98 -10.21
C ALA A 626 9.13 -11.40 -11.68
N GLY A 627 10.04 -12.30 -12.04
CA GLY A 627 10.16 -12.87 -13.39
C GLY A 627 9.36 -14.15 -13.61
N ALA A 628 8.88 -14.81 -12.54
CA ALA A 628 8.10 -16.04 -12.61
C ALA A 628 6.58 -15.83 -12.45
N ILE A 629 6.17 -14.70 -11.85
CA ILE A 629 4.76 -14.29 -11.74
C ILE A 629 4.19 -13.93 -13.12
N THR A 630 2.94 -14.28 -13.38
CA THR A 630 2.24 -13.84 -14.59
C THR A 630 0.75 -13.60 -14.37
N ARG A 631 0.17 -12.74 -15.20
CA ARG A 631 -1.28 -12.46 -15.29
C ARG A 631 -1.84 -12.72 -16.70
N ASP A 632 -1.01 -13.29 -17.57
CA ASP A 632 -1.36 -13.59 -18.96
C ASP A 632 -2.07 -14.95 -19.06
N PRO A 633 -3.37 -15.02 -19.40
CA PRO A 633 -4.10 -16.28 -19.48
C PRO A 633 -3.56 -17.22 -20.57
N MET A 634 -2.92 -16.71 -21.63
CA MET A 634 -2.28 -17.50 -22.68
C MET A 634 -0.91 -18.08 -22.26
N LYS A 635 -0.29 -17.55 -21.21
CA LYS A 635 0.85 -18.18 -20.50
C LYS A 635 0.35 -19.20 -19.47
N ILE A 636 -0.66 -18.85 -18.68
CA ILE A 636 -1.28 -19.75 -17.68
C ILE A 636 -1.86 -21.00 -18.34
N ALA A 637 -2.52 -20.87 -19.49
CA ALA A 637 -3.01 -21.98 -20.30
C ALA A 637 -1.92 -22.98 -20.73
N LYS A 638 -0.64 -22.59 -20.70
CA LYS A 638 0.51 -23.45 -21.06
C LYS A 638 1.16 -24.12 -19.84
N PHE A 639 0.73 -23.80 -18.62
CA PHE A 639 1.29 -24.35 -17.39
C PHE A 639 1.31 -25.88 -17.39
N ALA A 640 2.34 -26.41 -16.71
CA ALA A 640 2.71 -27.82 -16.72
C ALA A 640 3.35 -28.31 -15.41
N GLY A 641 3.80 -27.40 -14.52
CA GLY A 641 4.31 -27.79 -13.20
C GLY A 641 3.24 -28.50 -12.37
N SER A 642 3.62 -29.55 -11.63
CA SER A 642 2.70 -30.32 -10.78
C SER A 642 2.05 -29.44 -9.71
N SER A 643 2.81 -28.51 -9.15
CA SER A 643 2.42 -27.57 -8.11
C SER A 643 2.14 -26.16 -8.61
N ASN A 644 1.81 -25.98 -9.91
CA ASN A 644 1.44 -24.65 -10.43
C ASN A 644 0.23 -24.07 -9.66
N GLU A 645 0.19 -22.74 -9.55
CA GLU A 645 -0.77 -21.99 -8.73
C GLU A 645 -1.34 -20.80 -9.50
N ILE A 646 -2.62 -20.53 -9.30
CA ILE A 646 -3.33 -19.30 -9.69
C ILE A 646 -4.03 -18.78 -8.45
N MET A 647 -3.78 -17.52 -8.11
CA MET A 647 -4.25 -16.85 -6.91
C MET A 647 -5.29 -15.81 -7.31
N PHE A 648 -6.53 -15.97 -6.85
CA PHE A 648 -7.62 -15.00 -7.01
C PHE A 648 -7.84 -14.26 -5.67
N ARG A 649 -7.93 -12.94 -5.66
CA ARG A 649 -8.08 -12.12 -4.44
C ARG A 649 -9.46 -12.35 -3.82
N ASN A 650 -9.52 -12.26 -2.48
CA ASN A 650 -10.71 -12.49 -1.64
C ASN A 650 -11.29 -13.91 -1.70
N GLY A 651 -11.71 -14.37 -2.88
CA GLY A 651 -12.33 -15.66 -3.10
C GLY A 651 -13.05 -15.79 -4.46
N ILE A 652 -13.76 -16.90 -4.64
CA ILE A 652 -14.54 -17.25 -5.83
C ILE A 652 -15.98 -17.63 -5.42
N ASP A 653 -16.98 -17.16 -6.17
CA ASP A 653 -18.39 -17.55 -6.02
C ASP A 653 -18.62 -19.00 -6.49
N LEU A 654 -19.29 -19.82 -5.67
CA LEU A 654 -19.56 -21.24 -5.98
C LEU A 654 -21.01 -21.52 -6.38
N LEU A 655 -21.91 -20.53 -6.32
CA LEU A 655 -23.35 -20.71 -6.51
C LEU A 655 -23.90 -19.93 -7.73
N GLY A 656 -23.37 -18.74 -8.00
CA GLY A 656 -23.82 -17.85 -9.05
C GLY A 656 -23.08 -18.05 -10.38
N ALA A 657 -22.51 -16.97 -10.90
CA ALA A 657 -21.95 -16.89 -12.25
C ALA A 657 -20.53 -17.47 -12.33
N GLU A 658 -19.78 -17.49 -11.23
CA GLU A 658 -18.41 -18.04 -11.19
C GLU A 658 -18.39 -19.55 -10.87
N ALA A 659 -19.55 -20.18 -10.67
CA ALA A 659 -19.67 -21.52 -10.12
C ALA A 659 -18.87 -22.60 -10.90
N PRO A 660 -18.31 -23.61 -10.19
CA PRO A 660 -17.54 -24.68 -10.82
C PRO A 660 -18.38 -25.49 -11.80
N SER A 661 -17.74 -25.93 -12.88
CA SER A 661 -18.36 -26.80 -13.89
C SER A 661 -18.73 -28.18 -13.36
N ARG A 662 -17.98 -28.68 -12.36
CA ARG A 662 -18.19 -29.94 -11.63
C ARG A 662 -17.70 -29.83 -10.19
N ILE A 663 -18.41 -30.49 -9.28
CA ILE A 663 -18.10 -30.63 -7.85
C ILE A 663 -18.04 -32.11 -7.54
N VAL A 664 -16.84 -32.62 -7.24
CA VAL A 664 -16.59 -34.05 -7.04
C VAL A 664 -16.68 -34.38 -5.56
N CYS A 665 -17.76 -35.05 -5.18
CA CYS A 665 -18.00 -35.57 -3.84
C CYS A 665 -17.17 -36.85 -3.62
N HIS A 666 -16.67 -37.06 -2.40
CA HIS A 666 -16.06 -38.33 -1.97
C HIS A 666 -17.07 -39.49 -2.00
N THR A 667 -18.35 -39.23 -1.75
CA THR A 667 -19.38 -40.29 -1.72
C THR A 667 -20.72 -39.85 -2.31
N ALA A 668 -21.52 -40.82 -2.78
CA ALA A 668 -22.91 -40.59 -3.16
C ALA A 668 -23.81 -40.16 -1.97
N ALA A 669 -23.43 -40.48 -0.73
CA ALA A 669 -24.17 -40.05 0.46
C ALA A 669 -23.97 -38.54 0.73
N GLU A 670 -22.72 -38.09 0.69
CA GLU A 670 -22.35 -36.67 0.74
C GLU A 670 -23.01 -35.90 -0.42
N ARG A 671 -22.91 -36.39 -1.66
CA ARG A 671 -23.57 -35.81 -2.84
C ARG A 671 -25.06 -35.55 -2.61
N ASN A 672 -25.77 -36.54 -2.08
CA ASN A 672 -27.21 -36.44 -1.82
C ASN A 672 -27.53 -35.49 -0.66
N SER A 673 -26.66 -35.39 0.35
CA SER A 673 -26.78 -34.42 1.45
C SER A 673 -26.60 -32.98 0.95
N ILE A 674 -25.59 -32.74 0.11
CA ILE A 674 -25.33 -31.44 -0.53
C ILE A 674 -26.50 -31.04 -1.43
N LEU A 675 -26.99 -31.96 -2.28
CA LEU A 675 -28.14 -31.73 -3.15
C LEU A 675 -29.40 -31.34 -2.35
N ALA A 676 -29.66 -32.02 -1.24
CA ALA A 676 -30.78 -31.69 -0.35
C ALA A 676 -30.62 -30.32 0.33
N SER A 677 -29.40 -29.95 0.74
CA SER A 677 -29.06 -28.64 1.33
C SER A 677 -29.18 -27.48 0.32
N LEU A 678 -28.83 -27.69 -0.94
CA LEU A 678 -29.00 -26.69 -2.00
C LEU A 678 -30.49 -26.55 -2.34
N THR A 679 -31.20 -27.68 -2.50
CA THR A 679 -32.65 -27.70 -2.79
C THR A 679 -33.48 -27.05 -1.70
N SER A 680 -33.16 -27.26 -0.41
CA SER A 680 -33.89 -26.64 0.71
C SER A 680 -33.70 -25.13 0.78
N ARG A 681 -32.58 -24.61 0.24
CA ARG A 681 -32.30 -23.18 0.05
C ARG A 681 -32.84 -22.62 -1.28
N GLY A 682 -33.55 -23.42 -2.07
CA GLY A 682 -34.09 -23.02 -3.38
C GLY A 682 -33.06 -23.00 -4.52
N ILE A 683 -31.81 -23.38 -4.25
CA ILE A 683 -30.72 -23.41 -5.23
C ILE A 683 -30.90 -24.67 -6.08
N THR A 684 -31.40 -24.48 -7.31
CA THR A 684 -31.66 -25.55 -8.28
C THR A 684 -30.71 -25.52 -9.49
N GLN A 685 -29.89 -24.46 -9.61
CA GLN A 685 -28.86 -24.34 -10.63
C GLN A 685 -27.57 -23.74 -10.06
N LEU A 686 -26.44 -24.06 -10.70
CA LEU A 686 -25.10 -23.51 -10.47
C LEU A 686 -24.51 -23.16 -11.85
N GLY A 687 -24.06 -21.93 -12.07
CA GLY A 687 -23.49 -21.52 -13.38
C GLY A 687 -24.44 -21.74 -14.57
N GLY A 688 -25.76 -21.66 -14.35
CA GLY A 688 -26.80 -21.91 -15.35
C GLY A 688 -27.07 -23.39 -15.69
N LYS A 689 -26.50 -24.35 -14.94
CA LYS A 689 -26.75 -25.79 -15.09
C LYS A 689 -27.51 -26.35 -13.88
N PRO A 690 -28.33 -27.41 -14.02
CA PRO A 690 -28.91 -28.12 -12.88
C PRO A 690 -27.85 -28.54 -11.86
N VAL A 691 -28.16 -28.45 -10.56
CA VAL A 691 -27.26 -28.88 -9.47
C VAL A 691 -26.87 -30.35 -9.63
N GLU A 692 -27.79 -31.19 -10.10
CA GLU A 692 -27.59 -32.62 -10.31
C GLU A 692 -26.55 -32.95 -11.38
N ASP A 693 -26.38 -32.07 -12.39
CA ASP A 693 -25.40 -32.23 -13.47
C ASP A 693 -23.99 -31.72 -13.06
N VAL A 694 -23.92 -30.88 -12.02
CA VAL A 694 -22.68 -30.31 -11.48
C VAL A 694 -22.13 -31.16 -10.33
N LEU A 695 -23.00 -31.69 -9.46
CA LEU A 695 -22.61 -32.61 -8.39
C LEU A 695 -22.34 -34.03 -8.95
N CYS A 696 -21.10 -34.50 -8.85
CA CYS A 696 -20.68 -35.84 -9.26
C CYS A 696 -19.84 -36.54 -8.17
N THR A 697 -19.39 -37.77 -8.45
CA THR A 697 -18.53 -38.60 -7.60
C THR A 697 -17.35 -39.14 -8.40
N GLU A 698 -16.36 -39.74 -7.73
CA GLU A 698 -15.23 -40.42 -8.40
C GLU A 698 -15.67 -41.53 -9.37
N ALA A 699 -16.85 -42.13 -9.15
CA ALA A 699 -17.39 -43.23 -9.97
C ALA A 699 -18.04 -42.78 -11.29
N ASP A 700 -18.15 -41.46 -11.52
CA ASP A 700 -18.71 -40.87 -12.73
C ASP A 700 -17.62 -40.52 -13.79
N TYR A 701 -16.41 -41.07 -13.64
CA TYR A 701 -15.19 -40.77 -14.42
C TYR A 701 -14.50 -42.03 -15.00
#